data_AF-A0A7V8XQU6-F1
#
_entry.id   AF-A0A7V8XQU6-F1
#
_cell.length_a   1.000
_cell.length_b   1.000
_cell.length_c   1.000
_cell.angle_alpha   90.00
_cell.angle_beta   90.00
_cell.angle_gamma   90.00
#
_symmetry.space_group_name_H-M   'P 1'
#
loop_
_entity.id
_entity.type
_entity.pdbx_description
1 polymer ?
#
loop_
_entity_poly.entity_id
_entity_poly.type
_entity_poly.pdbx_seq_one_letter_code
_entity_poly.pdbx_strand_id
1 'polypeptide(L)'
;MESTGHPPGAYRFGPFRIDVGERLLRRGDNVLPLTPKAVDTLVALVESRGRLVSKDELMARLWPDTFVEEANPTNQISLLRKALGDNAAEPTYIETVPRRGYRFVADVTDDHRLPEAPGNVDSPVVNNLATPRGRSRRTLTVAAVACVLLAAATAAGWWQIWRDRAPAGGPLKITRLTTSGQVRHAVVSADGKYVAFVALGPEGQSLWIRQMSSTSRVQVVPSAAVNYLGLTFSPDTTAIYYVVRERGRPREGALYKVPVLGGVFFKFKVLTEIYTPIAFSPDGGRIAYVVSNQLTGQSALMIADAEGRGGFVRAVRKSPDAFTWAGAGPVWTADGMRIITAASSIDSHGAYSSLVQVHTATGAQTPLGSRRFTEVGRLAWLADDGLALAASDRLGANQLWQVSYPSGEALQITNDESKNYLGVSVTAGGDVVTVQREPQASIRVAEEGDPRRIRQVSAGKYDGRHGLTWTPDGRIVYHSLESGNEDLWIMNPDGTGRRQLTVDGGVDDRPSVSADGRYVVFASNRTGSFTIWRMELTGGGERQLARGYDDASPVVTPDNRWVIYSSLASGTPTLWKVPLEGGEPVQLITVTSMDPVVSPDGALVAFRLRDDPDTDGTLAVLRLSDGRLVKTFAPPPQGPEPHPGQWTADGITFTRGSGDGSNVWSQPLDGRPSRQLTHFASERILRYEWSPDGQSLLYAHGTMNNDVVLISNMPRVR
;
A
#
# COMPACT_ATOMS: atom_id res chain seq x y z
N MET A 1 -36.55 35.00 20.44
CA MET A 1 -36.41 33.54 20.26
C MET A 1 -35.30 33.36 19.24
N GLU A 2 -34.09 33.10 19.71
CA GLU A 2 -32.98 32.68 18.86
C GLU A 2 -32.55 31.30 19.36
N SER A 3 -32.59 30.36 18.42
CA SER A 3 -32.34 28.94 18.59
C SER A 3 -30.85 28.69 18.82
N THR A 4 -30.52 27.97 19.89
CA THR A 4 -29.19 27.43 20.17
C THR A 4 -28.89 26.30 19.18
N GLY A 5 -28.12 26.61 18.13
CA GLY A 5 -27.88 25.74 16.98
C GLY A 5 -27.06 24.49 17.29
N HIS A 6 -27.70 23.32 17.21
CA HIS A 6 -27.01 22.11 16.80
C HIS A 6 -26.62 22.25 15.32
N PRO A 7 -25.45 21.74 14.88
CA PRO A 7 -25.15 21.69 13.45
C PRO A 7 -26.29 20.93 12.73
N PRO A 8 -26.81 21.45 11.61
CA PRO A 8 -27.90 20.80 10.88
C PRO A 8 -27.45 19.41 10.41
N GLY A 9 -28.36 18.43 10.50
CA GLY A 9 -28.08 17.06 10.07
C GLY A 9 -27.89 16.91 8.56
N ALA A 10 -28.33 17.90 7.77
CA ALA A 10 -28.12 17.95 6.33
C ALA A 10 -28.03 19.40 5.81
N TYR A 11 -27.36 19.58 4.67
CA TYR A 11 -27.29 20.84 3.93
C TYR A 11 -27.84 20.67 2.51
N ARG A 12 -28.44 21.72 1.95
CA ARG A 12 -28.90 21.77 0.55
C ARG A 12 -28.24 22.91 -0.20
N PHE A 13 -27.83 22.66 -1.44
CA PHE A 13 -27.29 23.67 -2.34
C PHE A 13 -27.56 23.25 -3.79
N GLY A 14 -28.06 24.17 -4.63
CA GLY A 14 -28.52 23.83 -5.97
C GLY A 14 -29.46 22.61 -5.99
N PRO A 15 -29.27 21.62 -6.88
CA PRO A 15 -30.07 20.39 -6.90
C PRO A 15 -29.61 19.33 -5.89
N PHE A 16 -28.66 19.63 -5.01
CA PHE A 16 -27.99 18.67 -4.14
C PHE A 16 -28.44 18.76 -2.69
N ARG A 17 -28.43 17.60 -2.02
CA ARG A 17 -28.61 17.46 -0.56
C ARG A 17 -27.46 16.60 -0.03
N ILE A 18 -26.70 17.12 0.94
CA ILE A 18 -25.69 16.36 1.66
C ILE A 18 -26.19 16.05 3.07
N ASP A 19 -26.27 14.76 3.40
CA ASP A 19 -26.57 14.29 4.75
C ASP A 19 -25.26 14.06 5.49
N VAL A 20 -25.06 14.78 6.60
CA VAL A 20 -23.79 14.76 7.34
C VAL A 20 -23.68 13.48 8.18
N GLY A 21 -24.80 12.99 8.70
CA GLY A 21 -24.83 11.78 9.53
C GLY A 21 -24.69 10.50 8.71
N GLU A 22 -25.37 10.45 7.55
CA GLU A 22 -25.29 9.31 6.63
C GLU A 22 -24.07 9.38 5.70
N ARG A 23 -23.38 10.52 5.64
CA ARG A 23 -22.26 10.80 4.70
C ARG A 23 -22.63 10.53 3.25
N LEU A 24 -23.81 10.98 2.83
CA LEU A 24 -24.32 10.78 1.47
C LEU A 24 -24.62 12.12 0.79
N LEU A 25 -24.15 12.25 -0.45
CA LEU A 25 -24.57 13.32 -1.36
C LEU A 25 -25.65 12.80 -2.30
N ARG A 26 -26.76 13.51 -2.41
CA ARG A 26 -27.87 13.19 -3.32
C ARG A 26 -28.12 14.33 -4.30
N ARG A 27 -28.56 13.98 -5.51
CA ARG A 27 -29.14 14.91 -6.50
C ARG A 27 -30.56 14.43 -6.82
N GLY A 28 -31.56 15.10 -6.27
CA GLY A 28 -32.91 14.53 -6.20
C GLY A 28 -32.92 13.24 -5.36
N ASP A 29 -33.47 12.15 -5.91
CA ASP A 29 -33.52 10.85 -5.23
C ASP A 29 -32.25 9.99 -5.46
N ASN A 30 -31.38 10.38 -6.39
CA ASN A 30 -30.18 9.62 -6.75
C ASN A 30 -29.02 9.95 -5.81
N VAL A 31 -28.41 8.92 -5.22
CA VAL A 31 -27.16 9.04 -4.46
C VAL A 31 -25.98 9.13 -5.42
N LEU A 32 -25.13 10.13 -5.23
CA LEU A 32 -23.90 10.31 -6.02
C LEU A 32 -22.76 9.54 -5.35
N PRO A 33 -22.05 8.67 -6.09
CA PRO A 33 -20.92 7.93 -5.54
C PRO A 33 -19.77 8.91 -5.26
N LEU A 34 -19.44 9.07 -3.98
CA LEU A 34 -18.30 9.82 -3.50
C LEU A 34 -17.58 9.00 -2.44
N THR A 35 -16.25 9.11 -2.40
CA THR A 35 -15.47 8.52 -1.31
C THR A 35 -15.82 9.22 0.01
N PRO A 36 -15.72 8.54 1.17
CA PRO A 36 -16.00 9.16 2.46
C PRO A 36 -15.21 10.46 2.69
N LYS A 37 -13.96 10.54 2.21
CA LYS A 37 -13.12 11.73 2.30
C LYS A 37 -13.55 12.86 1.36
N ALA A 38 -14.05 12.55 0.16
CA ALA A 38 -14.63 13.57 -0.70
C ALA A 38 -15.88 14.17 -0.03
N VAL A 39 -16.74 13.34 0.59
CA VAL A 39 -17.90 13.81 1.36
C VAL A 39 -17.47 14.71 2.52
N ASP A 40 -16.51 14.27 3.34
CA ASP A 40 -15.99 15.08 4.45
C ASP A 40 -15.41 16.42 3.97
N THR A 41 -14.71 16.41 2.82
CA THR A 41 -14.18 17.63 2.18
C THR A 41 -15.30 18.58 1.78
N LEU A 42 -16.37 18.05 1.17
CA LEU A 42 -17.54 18.84 0.79
C LEU A 42 -18.25 19.43 2.01
N VAL A 43 -18.44 18.64 3.07
CA VAL A 43 -19.00 19.13 4.34
C VAL A 43 -18.13 20.27 4.89
N ALA A 44 -16.81 20.10 4.95
CA ALA A 44 -15.91 21.14 5.46
C ALA A 44 -16.00 22.46 4.68
N LEU A 45 -16.17 22.39 3.35
CA LEU A 45 -16.35 23.54 2.47
C LEU A 45 -17.74 24.18 2.61
N VAL A 46 -18.80 23.39 2.67
CA VAL A 46 -20.20 23.84 2.84
C VAL A 46 -20.42 24.50 4.20
N GLU A 47 -19.82 23.94 5.26
CA GLU A 47 -19.83 24.55 6.59
C GLU A 47 -19.03 25.85 6.64
N SER A 48 -18.01 25.97 5.78
CA SER A 48 -17.22 27.19 5.59
C SER A 48 -17.71 28.04 4.42
N ARG A 49 -18.98 27.90 4.01
CA ARG A 49 -19.57 28.61 2.85
C ARG A 49 -19.24 30.10 2.85
N GLY A 50 -18.84 30.61 1.69
CA GLY A 50 -18.39 31.99 1.48
C GLY A 50 -17.00 32.33 2.07
N ARG A 51 -16.45 31.52 2.97
CA ARG A 51 -15.10 31.69 3.53
C ARG A 51 -14.06 30.94 2.70
N LEU A 52 -12.90 31.57 2.53
CA LEU A 52 -11.74 30.91 1.95
C LEU A 52 -11.17 29.91 2.96
N VAL A 53 -11.11 28.64 2.59
CA VAL A 53 -10.47 27.57 3.35
C VAL A 53 -9.13 27.27 2.71
N SER A 54 -8.03 27.41 3.46
CA SER A 54 -6.69 27.15 2.92
C SER A 54 -6.44 25.65 2.72
N LYS A 55 -5.42 25.30 1.93
CA LYS A 55 -4.99 23.91 1.81
C LYS A 55 -4.59 23.35 3.19
N ASP A 56 -3.78 24.09 3.94
CA ASP A 56 -3.34 23.68 5.28
C ASP A 56 -4.50 23.49 6.25
N GLU A 57 -5.55 24.32 6.14
CA GLU A 57 -6.76 24.20 6.95
C GLU A 57 -7.57 22.96 6.58
N LEU A 58 -7.76 22.69 5.28
CA LEU A 58 -8.37 21.42 4.84
C LEU A 58 -7.54 20.22 5.31
N MET A 59 -6.21 20.32 5.21
CA MET A 59 -5.29 19.26 5.63
C MET A 59 -5.43 18.97 7.12
N ALA A 60 -5.34 20.01 7.96
CA ALA A 60 -5.47 19.88 9.41
C ALA A 60 -6.88 19.42 9.85
N ARG A 61 -7.93 19.83 9.13
CA ARG A 61 -9.31 19.48 9.48
C ARG A 61 -9.69 18.06 9.07
N LEU A 62 -9.26 17.62 7.89
CA LEU A 62 -9.63 16.33 7.32
C LEU A 62 -8.64 15.21 7.70
N TRP A 63 -7.40 15.57 8.03
CA TRP A 63 -6.34 14.66 8.44
C TRP A 63 -5.57 15.21 9.66
N PRO A 64 -6.22 15.41 10.82
CA PRO A 64 -5.59 16.02 12.00
C PRO A 64 -4.39 15.21 12.53
N ASP A 65 -4.44 13.88 12.36
CA ASP A 65 -3.46 12.94 12.91
C ASP A 65 -2.69 12.18 11.82
N THR A 66 -2.70 12.66 10.57
CA THR A 66 -2.07 11.94 9.45
C THR A 66 -1.41 12.90 8.46
N PHE A 67 -0.15 12.63 8.10
CA PHE A 67 0.56 13.44 7.12
C PHE A 67 0.21 13.02 5.69
N VAL A 68 -0.46 13.94 4.98
CA VAL A 68 -0.94 13.84 3.60
C VAL A 68 -0.10 14.67 2.63
N GLU A 69 0.01 14.22 1.38
CA GLU A 69 0.64 15.03 0.31
C GLU A 69 -0.20 16.29 0.00
N GLU A 70 0.46 17.42 -0.32
CA GLU A 70 -0.22 18.67 -0.72
C GLU A 70 -1.13 18.53 -1.95
N ALA A 71 -0.93 17.48 -2.75
CA ALA A 71 -1.79 17.15 -3.87
C ALA A 71 -3.18 16.64 -3.44
N ASN A 72 -3.29 16.02 -2.25
CA ASN A 72 -4.51 15.32 -1.84
C ASN A 72 -5.75 16.22 -1.76
N PRO A 73 -5.73 17.44 -1.16
CA PRO A 73 -6.85 18.36 -1.22
C PRO A 73 -7.24 18.73 -2.66
N THR A 74 -6.27 18.82 -3.56
CA THR A 74 -6.51 19.15 -4.97
C THR A 74 -7.26 18.01 -5.67
N ASN A 75 -6.92 16.76 -5.37
CA ASN A 75 -7.61 15.57 -5.89
C ASN A 75 -9.04 15.47 -5.35
N GLN A 76 -9.25 15.69 -4.05
CA GLN A 76 -10.60 15.70 -3.47
C GLN A 76 -11.48 16.78 -4.11
N ILE A 77 -10.93 17.98 -4.35
CA ILE A 77 -11.64 19.06 -5.04
C ILE A 77 -11.97 18.68 -6.50
N SER A 78 -11.06 17.98 -7.19
CA SER A 78 -11.29 17.49 -8.55
C SER A 78 -12.46 16.48 -8.59
N LEU A 79 -12.49 15.51 -7.67
CA LEU A 79 -13.59 14.56 -7.52
C LEU A 79 -14.93 15.26 -7.25
N LEU A 80 -14.93 16.24 -6.33
CA LEU A 80 -16.12 17.01 -6.02
C LEU A 80 -16.63 17.80 -7.22
N ARG A 81 -15.75 18.46 -7.97
CA ARG A 81 -16.15 19.17 -9.19
C ARG A 81 -16.79 18.24 -10.22
N LYS A 82 -16.21 17.07 -10.44
CA LYS A 82 -16.76 16.05 -11.34
C LYS A 82 -18.15 15.60 -10.89
N ALA A 83 -18.33 15.31 -9.60
CA ALA A 83 -19.63 14.87 -9.05
C ALA A 83 -20.70 15.96 -9.07
N LEU A 84 -20.31 17.22 -8.86
CA LEU A 84 -21.21 18.37 -8.88
C LEU A 84 -21.48 18.91 -10.30
N GLY A 85 -20.73 18.46 -11.31
CA GLY A 85 -20.75 19.03 -12.65
C GLY A 85 -20.20 20.46 -12.71
N ASP A 86 -19.26 20.78 -11.82
CA ASP A 86 -18.69 22.12 -11.63
C ASP A 86 -17.46 22.34 -12.52
N ASN A 87 -17.28 23.56 -13.05
CA ASN A 87 -16.16 23.92 -13.92
C ASN A 87 -15.15 24.80 -13.17
N ALA A 88 -13.87 24.43 -13.16
CA ALA A 88 -12.84 25.20 -12.47
C ALA A 88 -12.59 26.60 -13.06
N ALA A 89 -12.86 26.81 -14.36
CA ALA A 89 -12.70 28.10 -15.03
C ALA A 89 -13.89 29.05 -14.77
N GLU A 90 -15.08 28.49 -14.57
CA GLU A 90 -16.33 29.20 -14.30
C GLU A 90 -17.05 28.51 -13.12
N PRO A 91 -16.56 28.68 -11.88
CA PRO A 91 -17.01 27.90 -10.74
C PRO A 91 -18.44 28.27 -10.33
N THR A 92 -19.32 27.28 -10.32
CA THR A 92 -20.69 27.38 -9.79
C THR A 92 -20.75 27.03 -8.30
N TYR A 93 -19.90 26.10 -7.85
CA TYR A 93 -19.91 25.62 -6.46
C TYR A 93 -18.59 25.86 -5.74
N ILE A 94 -17.46 25.51 -6.34
CA ILE A 94 -16.15 25.55 -5.69
C ILE A 94 -15.20 26.45 -6.48
N GLU A 95 -14.96 27.65 -5.96
CA GLU A 95 -13.96 28.59 -6.47
C GLU A 95 -12.56 28.19 -5.98
N THR A 96 -11.58 28.13 -6.89
CA THR A 96 -10.16 28.04 -6.51
C THR A 96 -9.57 29.44 -6.45
N VAL A 97 -9.06 29.83 -5.28
CA VAL A 97 -8.27 31.06 -5.13
C VAL A 97 -6.80 30.70 -5.27
N PRO A 98 -6.12 31.12 -6.37
CA PRO A 98 -4.76 30.68 -6.68
C PRO A 98 -3.79 30.87 -5.52
N ARG A 99 -3.01 29.83 -5.20
CA ARG A 99 -2.02 29.78 -4.10
C ARG A 99 -2.58 30.02 -2.69
N ARG A 100 -3.90 30.12 -2.50
CA ARG A 100 -4.48 30.38 -1.18
C ARG A 100 -5.43 29.28 -0.70
N GLY A 101 -6.24 28.68 -1.58
CA GLY A 101 -7.15 27.59 -1.20
C GLY A 101 -8.43 27.54 -2.02
N TYR A 102 -9.52 27.15 -1.37
CA TYR A 102 -10.82 26.92 -2.00
C TYR A 102 -11.93 27.63 -1.23
N ARG A 103 -12.96 28.08 -1.96
CA ARG A 103 -14.15 28.70 -1.39
C ARG A 103 -15.39 28.04 -1.97
N PHE A 104 -16.34 27.68 -1.10
CA PHE A 104 -17.67 27.26 -1.55
C PHE A 104 -18.53 28.50 -1.78
N VAL A 105 -18.98 28.70 -3.03
CA VAL A 105 -19.61 29.95 -3.49
C VAL A 105 -21.11 29.82 -3.76
N ALA A 106 -21.66 28.61 -3.77
CA ALA A 106 -23.10 28.40 -3.91
C ALA A 106 -23.87 28.69 -2.62
N ASP A 107 -25.13 29.12 -2.77
CA ASP A 107 -26.05 29.30 -1.65
C ASP A 107 -26.37 27.96 -0.98
N VAL A 108 -26.30 27.94 0.35
CA VAL A 108 -26.54 26.75 1.17
C VAL A 108 -27.68 27.01 2.16
N THR A 109 -28.62 26.08 2.22
CA THR A 109 -29.72 26.06 3.19
C THR A 109 -29.54 24.92 4.19
N ASP A 110 -29.71 25.22 5.47
CA ASP A 110 -29.63 24.25 6.56
C ASP A 110 -30.96 23.45 6.64
N ASP A 111 -30.90 22.11 6.56
CA ASP A 111 -32.06 21.21 6.59
C ASP A 111 -32.14 20.53 7.97
N HIS A 112 -32.92 21.13 8.88
CA HIS A 112 -33.16 20.60 10.23
C HIS A 112 -34.27 19.54 10.20
N ARG A 113 -33.92 18.27 10.38
CA ARG A 113 -34.87 17.17 10.59
C ARG A 113 -35.55 17.35 11.97
N LEU A 114 -36.82 17.75 12.01
CA LEU A 114 -37.65 17.58 13.21
C LEU A 114 -38.11 16.11 13.30
N PRO A 115 -38.14 15.47 14.48
CA PRO A 115 -38.64 14.10 14.61
C PRO A 115 -40.13 14.02 14.26
N GLU A 116 -40.52 13.05 13.42
CA GLU A 116 -41.91 12.73 13.13
C GLU A 116 -42.61 12.21 14.40
N ALA A 117 -43.74 12.83 14.77
CA ALA A 117 -44.67 12.28 15.75
C ALA A 117 -45.86 11.63 15.02
N PRO A 118 -46.37 10.47 15.51
CA PRO A 118 -47.42 9.73 14.84
C PRO A 118 -48.82 10.30 15.11
N GLY A 119 -49.64 10.39 14.05
CA GLY A 119 -51.03 9.90 14.05
C GLY A 119 -52.17 10.75 14.66
N ASN A 120 -52.85 11.48 13.77
CA ASN A 120 -54.30 11.71 13.65
C ASN A 120 -55.11 12.65 14.56
N VAL A 121 -55.66 13.69 13.89
CA VAL A 121 -57.08 14.14 13.78
C VAL A 121 -57.79 14.64 15.05
N ASP A 122 -57.92 15.96 15.18
CA ASP A 122 -59.19 16.68 14.95
C ASP A 122 -59.00 18.21 15.03
N SER A 123 -59.79 18.96 14.26
CA SER A 123 -59.97 20.42 14.30
C SER A 123 -61.43 20.69 14.65
N PRO A 124 -61.83 21.81 15.33
CA PRO A 124 -61.74 23.14 14.70
C PRO A 124 -61.58 24.40 15.61
N VAL A 125 -61.03 25.45 14.97
CA VAL A 125 -61.45 26.87 14.96
C VAL A 125 -61.27 27.79 16.21
N VAL A 126 -60.26 28.68 16.08
CA VAL A 126 -60.20 30.17 16.19
C VAL A 126 -60.75 30.95 17.43
N ASN A 127 -59.87 31.87 17.89
CA ASN A 127 -60.03 33.15 18.62
C ASN A 127 -60.09 33.18 20.17
N ASN A 128 -59.06 33.74 20.80
CA ASN A 128 -59.07 35.15 21.24
C ASN A 128 -57.72 35.63 21.81
N LEU A 129 -57.40 36.88 21.51
CA LEU A 129 -56.28 37.68 22.02
C LEU A 129 -56.52 38.09 23.49
N ALA A 130 -55.48 38.01 24.33
CA ALA A 130 -55.25 38.96 25.44
C ALA A 130 -53.78 38.93 25.92
N THR A 131 -53.17 40.12 25.95
CA THR A 131 -51.80 40.48 26.38
C THR A 131 -51.48 40.22 27.86
N PRO A 132 -50.18 40.19 28.28
CA PRO A 132 -49.72 41.31 29.14
C PRO A 132 -48.23 41.74 29.01
N ARG A 133 -48.06 43.08 28.95
CA ARG A 133 -47.14 43.98 29.68
C ARG A 133 -45.74 43.52 30.17
N GLY A 134 -44.71 44.07 29.49
CA GLY A 134 -43.63 44.96 30.02
C GLY A 134 -42.81 44.59 31.27
N ARG A 135 -41.49 44.37 31.10
CA ARG A 135 -40.47 44.49 32.17
C ARG A 135 -39.17 45.16 31.68
N SER A 136 -38.47 45.80 32.63
CA SER A 136 -37.59 46.97 32.47
C SER A 136 -36.15 46.71 31.96
N ARG A 137 -35.54 47.75 31.37
CA ARG A 137 -34.21 47.77 30.71
C ARG A 137 -32.98 47.47 31.59
N ARG A 138 -33.09 47.38 32.92
CA ARG A 138 -31.92 47.18 33.81
C ARG A 138 -31.48 45.72 33.99
N THR A 139 -32.36 44.74 33.75
CA THR A 139 -32.01 43.30 33.82
C THR A 139 -31.29 42.78 32.58
N LEU A 140 -31.41 43.48 31.43
CA LEU A 140 -30.76 43.10 30.17
C LEU A 140 -29.24 43.34 30.18
N THR A 141 -28.75 44.35 30.91
CA THR A 141 -27.32 44.70 30.91
C THR A 141 -26.48 43.75 31.76
N VAL A 142 -27.01 43.29 32.90
CA VAL A 142 -26.32 42.31 33.77
C VAL A 142 -26.29 40.92 33.11
N ALA A 143 -27.39 40.53 32.45
CA ALA A 143 -27.45 39.28 31.68
C ALA A 143 -26.45 39.30 30.51
N ALA A 144 -26.31 40.42 29.80
CA ALA A 144 -25.35 40.54 28.69
C ALA A 144 -23.90 40.37 29.15
N VAL A 145 -23.51 40.98 30.29
CA VAL A 145 -22.14 40.84 30.83
C VAL A 145 -21.88 39.40 31.30
N ALA A 146 -22.87 38.75 31.94
CA ALA A 146 -22.77 37.35 32.34
C ALA A 146 -22.62 36.42 31.13
N CYS A 147 -23.36 36.67 30.04
CA CYS A 147 -23.24 35.90 28.79
C CYS A 147 -21.88 36.08 28.12
N VAL A 148 -21.30 37.30 28.13
CA VAL A 148 -19.96 37.55 27.57
C VAL A 148 -18.89 36.84 28.40
N LEU A 149 -19.00 36.84 29.72
CA LEU A 149 -18.06 36.13 30.59
C LEU A 149 -18.19 34.60 30.45
N LEU A 150 -19.40 34.07 30.28
CA LEU A 150 -19.61 32.65 29.98
C LEU A 150 -19.08 32.26 28.60
N ALA A 151 -19.27 33.11 27.59
CA ALA A 151 -18.73 32.91 26.24
C ALA A 151 -17.19 32.94 26.26
N ALA A 152 -16.59 33.85 27.02
CA ALA A 152 -15.13 33.90 27.20
C ALA A 152 -14.60 32.68 27.97
N ALA A 153 -15.29 32.21 29.00
CA ALA A 153 -14.90 31.01 29.76
C ALA A 153 -15.07 29.72 28.95
N THR A 154 -16.14 29.61 28.15
CA THR A 154 -16.35 28.48 27.23
C THR A 154 -15.35 28.51 26.07
N ALA A 155 -15.06 29.69 25.50
CA ALA A 155 -14.00 29.84 24.50
C ALA A 155 -12.61 29.54 25.08
N ALA A 156 -12.32 29.94 26.32
CA ALA A 156 -11.08 29.60 27.00
C ALA A 156 -10.99 28.10 27.30
N GLY A 157 -12.08 27.47 27.77
CA GLY A 157 -12.15 26.03 27.98
C GLY A 157 -12.02 25.23 26.68
N TRP A 158 -12.66 25.68 25.60
CA TRP A 158 -12.50 25.12 24.25
C TRP A 158 -11.08 25.31 23.72
N TRP A 159 -10.48 26.48 23.92
CA TRP A 159 -9.10 26.75 23.53
C TRP A 159 -8.11 25.87 24.32
N GLN A 160 -8.38 25.61 25.59
CA GLN A 160 -7.56 24.75 26.44
C GLN A 160 -7.71 23.27 26.05
N ILE A 161 -8.94 22.80 25.79
CA ILE A 161 -9.21 21.46 25.23
C ILE A 161 -8.60 21.30 23.83
N TRP A 162 -8.66 22.34 22.99
CA TRP A 162 -8.06 22.31 21.65
C TRP A 162 -6.53 22.35 21.72
N ARG A 163 -5.95 23.11 22.65
CA ARG A 163 -4.50 23.12 22.92
C ARG A 163 -4.01 21.79 23.50
N ASP A 164 -4.84 21.13 24.31
CA ASP A 164 -4.54 19.80 24.88
C ASP A 164 -4.76 18.66 23.87
N ARG A 165 -5.55 18.90 22.81
CA ARG A 165 -5.80 17.99 21.68
C ARG A 165 -5.01 18.31 20.40
N ALA A 166 -4.36 19.46 20.33
CA ALA A 166 -3.45 19.77 19.24
C ALA A 166 -2.26 18.80 19.32
N PRO A 167 -1.88 18.12 18.22
CA PRO A 167 -0.77 17.19 18.25
C PRO A 167 0.49 17.91 18.76
N ALA A 168 1.21 17.26 19.67
CA ALA A 168 2.37 17.83 20.37
C ALA A 168 3.62 18.01 19.50
N GLY A 169 3.49 18.04 18.17
CA GLY A 169 4.59 18.15 17.21
C GLY A 169 4.25 19.09 16.06
N GLY A 170 5.21 19.91 15.64
CA GLY A 170 5.14 20.61 14.36
C GLY A 170 5.12 19.63 13.17
N PRO A 171 5.09 20.12 11.92
CA PRO A 171 5.07 19.25 10.76
C PRO A 171 6.26 18.27 10.76
N LEU A 172 5.99 17.02 10.37
CA LEU A 172 6.99 15.97 10.19
C LEU A 172 8.14 16.48 9.31
N LYS A 173 9.37 16.34 9.79
CA LYS A 173 10.57 16.78 9.06
C LYS A 173 11.31 15.57 8.51
N ILE A 174 11.26 15.40 7.18
CA ILE A 174 11.99 14.33 6.48
C ILE A 174 13.29 14.88 5.90
N THR A 175 14.42 14.33 6.34
CA THR A 175 15.76 14.70 5.88
C THR A 175 16.41 13.51 5.18
N ARG A 176 16.78 13.67 3.91
CA ARG A 176 17.44 12.62 3.14
C ARG A 176 18.92 12.48 3.55
N LEU A 177 19.35 11.26 3.84
CA LEU A 177 20.70 10.93 4.33
C LEU A 177 21.60 10.31 3.25
N THR A 178 21.01 9.70 2.22
CA THR A 178 21.72 9.14 1.05
C THR A 178 21.11 9.63 -0.25
N THR A 179 21.87 9.56 -1.36
CA THR A 179 21.38 9.96 -2.69
C THR A 179 21.72 8.95 -3.78
N SER A 180 22.12 7.74 -3.40
CA SER A 180 22.49 6.71 -4.37
C SER A 180 21.29 6.02 -5.00
N GLY A 181 20.11 6.08 -4.37
CA GLY A 181 18.89 5.43 -4.85
C GLY A 181 18.89 3.90 -4.80
N GLN A 182 19.96 3.29 -4.26
CA GLN A 182 20.21 1.85 -4.30
C GLN A 182 20.26 1.23 -2.90
N VAL A 183 19.65 1.85 -1.90
CA VAL A 183 19.64 1.34 -0.52
C VAL A 183 18.57 0.24 -0.36
N ARG A 184 18.86 -0.77 0.47
CA ARG A 184 17.93 -1.90 0.76
C ARG A 184 17.48 -1.98 2.21
N HIS A 185 18.40 -1.72 3.14
CA HIS A 185 18.15 -1.71 4.58
C HIS A 185 18.93 -0.57 5.23
N ALA A 186 18.41 -0.02 6.32
CA ALA A 186 19.11 0.92 7.15
C ALA A 186 18.73 0.76 8.63
N VAL A 187 19.70 0.97 9.52
CA VAL A 187 19.51 1.05 10.97
C VAL A 187 20.40 2.14 11.55
N VAL A 188 19.97 2.72 12.66
CA VAL A 188 20.73 3.73 13.40
C VAL A 188 21.30 3.15 14.68
N SER A 189 22.48 3.62 15.09
CA SER A 189 23.06 3.23 16.37
C SER A 189 22.26 3.79 17.54
N ALA A 190 22.30 3.11 18.69
CA ALA A 190 21.57 3.54 19.89
C ALA A 190 21.97 4.96 20.32
N ASP A 191 23.25 5.31 20.18
CA ASP A 191 23.77 6.65 20.47
C ASP A 191 23.47 7.71 19.40
N GLY A 192 22.80 7.33 18.30
CA GLY A 192 22.42 8.23 17.21
C GLY A 192 23.56 8.76 16.35
N LYS A 193 24.80 8.28 16.52
CA LYS A 193 25.97 8.80 15.79
C LYS A 193 26.20 8.17 14.43
N TYR A 194 25.70 6.95 14.21
CA TYR A 194 25.98 6.17 13.01
C TYR A 194 24.71 5.63 12.39
N VAL A 195 24.67 5.62 11.06
CA VAL A 195 23.69 4.87 10.28
C VAL A 195 24.42 3.79 9.49
N ALA A 196 24.03 2.55 9.72
CA ALA A 196 24.46 1.41 8.91
C ALA A 196 23.42 1.15 7.83
N PHE A 197 23.85 0.95 6.59
CA PHE A 197 22.94 0.70 5.48
C PHE A 197 23.52 -0.26 4.45
N VAL A 198 22.62 -1.01 3.80
CA VAL A 198 22.98 -1.93 2.70
C VAL A 198 22.76 -1.23 1.38
N ALA A 199 23.80 -1.19 0.54
CA ALA A 199 23.73 -0.65 -0.81
C ALA A 199 23.83 -1.78 -1.84
N LEU A 200 23.00 -1.69 -2.89
CA LEU A 200 23.07 -2.55 -4.07
C LEU A 200 24.06 -1.96 -5.09
N GLY A 201 24.93 -2.80 -5.60
CA GLY A 201 25.85 -2.53 -6.69
C GLY A 201 25.85 -3.66 -7.73
N PRO A 202 26.69 -3.56 -8.78
CA PRO A 202 26.71 -4.52 -9.90
C PRO A 202 27.00 -5.96 -9.47
N GLU A 203 27.91 -6.14 -8.51
CA GLU A 203 28.34 -7.46 -8.01
C GLU A 203 27.46 -8.00 -6.86
N GLY A 204 26.42 -7.26 -6.46
CA GLY A 204 25.50 -7.62 -5.39
C GLY A 204 25.41 -6.58 -4.29
N GLN A 205 25.29 -7.00 -3.03
CA GLN A 205 25.01 -6.12 -1.90
C GLN A 205 26.24 -5.90 -1.04
N SER A 206 26.38 -4.69 -0.47
CA SER A 206 27.48 -4.28 0.40
C SER A 206 26.96 -3.55 1.64
N LEU A 207 27.73 -3.60 2.74
CA LEU A 207 27.38 -2.92 3.99
C LEU A 207 28.25 -1.68 4.19
N TRP A 208 27.60 -0.57 4.51
CA TRP A 208 28.21 0.74 4.70
C TRP A 208 27.81 1.33 6.04
N ILE A 209 28.68 2.18 6.57
CA ILE A 209 28.41 3.00 7.74
C ILE A 209 28.62 4.46 7.35
N ARG A 210 27.68 5.32 7.75
CA ARG A 210 27.75 6.77 7.62
C ARG A 210 27.66 7.42 8.99
N GLN A 211 28.50 8.43 9.22
CA GLN A 211 28.38 9.29 10.41
C GLN A 211 27.21 10.26 10.26
N MET A 212 26.43 10.48 11.31
CA MET A 212 25.27 11.37 11.28
C MET A 212 25.64 12.85 11.22
N SER A 213 26.77 13.23 11.81
CA SER A 213 27.28 14.61 11.80
C SER A 213 28.00 15.01 10.51
N SER A 214 28.21 14.08 9.57
CA SER A 214 28.92 14.35 8.31
C SER A 214 28.29 13.60 7.12
N THR A 215 28.83 13.78 5.92
CA THR A 215 28.46 12.97 4.74
C THR A 215 29.42 11.79 4.53
N SER A 216 30.45 11.67 5.38
CA SER A 216 31.47 10.63 5.28
C SER A 216 30.87 9.25 5.51
N ARG A 217 31.24 8.31 4.63
CA ARG A 217 30.83 6.92 4.70
C ARG A 217 32.01 5.99 4.46
N VAL A 218 31.97 4.82 5.09
CA VAL A 218 32.97 3.76 4.96
C VAL A 218 32.26 2.46 4.63
N GLN A 219 32.81 1.72 3.66
CA GLN A 219 32.38 0.37 3.36
C GLN A 219 33.00 -0.57 4.39
N VAL A 220 32.17 -1.32 5.11
CA VAL A 220 32.62 -2.27 6.15
C VAL A 220 32.47 -3.73 5.73
N VAL A 221 31.60 -4.01 4.75
CA VAL A 221 31.54 -5.31 4.06
C VAL A 221 31.53 -5.05 2.54
N PRO A 222 32.46 -5.66 1.76
CA PRO A 222 32.54 -5.49 0.33
C PRO A 222 31.27 -6.01 -0.36
N SER A 223 31.13 -5.65 -1.63
CA SER A 223 30.04 -6.18 -2.45
C SER A 223 30.19 -7.70 -2.60
N ALA A 224 29.09 -8.41 -2.46
CA ALA A 224 29.02 -9.84 -2.70
C ALA A 224 27.63 -10.23 -3.22
N ALA A 225 27.53 -11.36 -3.92
CA ALA A 225 26.29 -11.92 -4.43
C ALA A 225 25.42 -12.55 -3.30
N VAL A 226 25.04 -11.72 -2.34
CA VAL A 226 24.23 -12.08 -1.17
C VAL A 226 23.01 -11.17 -1.07
N ASN A 227 21.97 -11.67 -0.40
CA ASN A 227 20.79 -10.89 -0.02
C ASN A 227 20.84 -10.64 1.48
N TYR A 228 20.96 -9.39 1.90
CA TYR A 228 20.78 -9.00 3.30
C TYR A 228 19.28 -9.11 3.65
N LEU A 229 18.99 -9.60 4.84
CA LEU A 229 17.63 -9.67 5.39
C LEU A 229 17.39 -8.61 6.48
N GLY A 230 18.47 -8.16 7.12
CA GLY A 230 18.42 -7.08 8.10
C GLY A 230 19.73 -6.87 8.83
N LEU A 231 19.81 -5.75 9.54
CA LEU A 231 20.99 -5.25 10.28
C LEU A 231 20.60 -4.96 11.73
N THR A 232 21.47 -5.15 12.72
CA THR A 232 21.19 -4.78 14.12
C THR A 232 22.50 -4.31 14.75
N PHE A 233 22.50 -3.10 15.34
CA PHE A 233 23.64 -2.68 16.16
C PHE A 233 23.65 -3.48 17.48
N SER A 234 24.84 -3.78 17.98
CA SER A 234 24.98 -4.22 19.38
C SER A 234 24.55 -3.09 20.33
N PRO A 235 24.04 -3.40 21.54
CA PRO A 235 23.56 -2.37 22.48
C PRO A 235 24.62 -1.31 22.84
N ASP A 236 25.89 -1.72 22.85
CA ASP A 236 27.06 -0.85 23.12
C ASP A 236 27.57 -0.09 21.88
N THR A 237 26.94 -0.26 20.71
CA THR A 237 27.33 0.38 19.44
C THR A 237 28.74 -0.01 18.94
N THR A 238 29.31 -1.12 19.41
CA THR A 238 30.66 -1.56 18.98
C THR A 238 30.64 -2.44 17.72
N ALA A 239 29.53 -3.12 17.43
CA ALA A 239 29.40 -4.04 16.32
C ALA A 239 28.04 -3.90 15.58
N ILE A 240 28.04 -4.35 14.32
CA ILE A 240 26.84 -4.56 13.52
C ILE A 240 26.68 -6.05 13.27
N TYR A 241 25.53 -6.56 13.68
CA TYR A 241 25.04 -7.89 13.34
C TYR A 241 24.22 -7.79 12.05
N TYR A 242 24.40 -8.72 11.13
CA TYR A 242 23.67 -8.73 9.88
C TYR A 242 23.34 -10.14 9.45
N VAL A 243 22.14 -10.31 8.90
CA VAL A 243 21.68 -11.59 8.38
C VAL A 243 21.75 -11.54 6.87
N VAL A 244 22.39 -12.53 6.26
CA VAL A 244 22.45 -12.68 4.80
C VAL A 244 22.04 -14.08 4.37
N ARG A 245 21.53 -14.18 3.15
CA ARG A 245 21.38 -15.42 2.39
C ARG A 245 22.28 -15.36 1.18
N GLU A 246 22.93 -16.47 0.86
CA GLU A 246 23.67 -16.59 -0.40
C GLU A 246 22.70 -16.75 -1.56
N ARG A 247 23.01 -16.09 -2.69
CA ARG A 247 22.20 -16.22 -3.90
C ARG A 247 22.28 -17.68 -4.40
N GLY A 248 21.13 -18.30 -4.64
CA GLY A 248 21.03 -19.73 -5.00
C GLY A 248 20.94 -20.70 -3.82
N ARG A 249 21.03 -20.21 -2.58
CA ARG A 249 20.79 -21.00 -1.34
C ARG A 249 19.72 -20.33 -0.47
N PRO A 250 18.45 -20.28 -0.93
CA PRO A 250 17.40 -19.47 -0.29
C PRO A 250 17.04 -19.92 1.14
N ARG A 251 17.38 -21.15 1.52
CA ARG A 251 17.09 -21.77 2.83
C ARG A 251 18.15 -21.49 3.91
N GLU A 252 19.35 -21.03 3.54
CA GLU A 252 20.49 -20.92 4.45
C GLU A 252 20.76 -19.46 4.86
N GLY A 253 19.84 -18.87 5.63
CA GLY A 253 20.12 -17.59 6.28
C GLY A 253 21.20 -17.75 7.34
N ALA A 254 22.19 -16.86 7.36
CA ALA A 254 23.25 -16.88 8.35
C ALA A 254 23.47 -15.51 8.99
N LEU A 255 23.63 -15.52 10.31
CA LEU A 255 23.94 -14.34 11.11
C LEU A 255 25.45 -14.16 11.18
N TYR A 256 25.88 -12.93 10.93
CA TYR A 256 27.27 -12.51 11.02
C TYR A 256 27.40 -11.23 11.85
N LYS A 257 28.61 -10.97 12.35
CA LYS A 257 28.95 -9.70 13.02
C LYS A 257 30.22 -9.08 12.47
N VAL A 258 30.28 -7.74 12.47
CA VAL A 258 31.44 -6.92 12.06
C VAL A 258 31.59 -5.70 12.99
N PRO A 259 32.82 -5.28 13.36
CA PRO A 259 33.03 -4.06 14.15
C PRO A 259 32.64 -2.77 13.42
N VAL A 260 32.10 -1.78 14.14
CA VAL A 260 31.67 -0.49 13.58
C VAL A 260 32.83 0.35 13.04
N LEU A 261 33.99 0.32 13.68
CA LEU A 261 35.16 1.13 13.27
C LEU A 261 35.93 0.55 12.07
N GLY A 262 35.50 -0.60 11.54
CA GLY A 262 36.27 -1.34 10.54
C GLY A 262 37.55 -1.97 11.12
N GLY A 263 38.07 -2.98 10.43
CA GLY A 263 39.27 -3.73 10.80
C GLY A 263 39.62 -4.75 9.71
N VAL A 264 40.67 -5.56 9.91
CA VAL A 264 40.96 -6.71 9.02
C VAL A 264 39.68 -7.55 8.91
N PHE A 265 39.29 -7.92 7.69
CA PHE A 265 38.01 -8.60 7.40
C PHE A 265 37.85 -9.91 8.19
N PHE A 266 37.22 -9.83 9.36
CA PHE A 266 36.79 -10.99 10.14
C PHE A 266 35.26 -11.05 10.15
N LYS A 267 34.70 -11.90 9.29
CA LYS A 267 33.28 -12.26 9.28
C LYS A 267 33.09 -13.44 10.24
N PHE A 268 32.50 -13.21 11.41
CA PHE A 268 32.20 -14.30 12.36
C PHE A 268 30.81 -14.84 12.08
N LYS A 269 30.72 -16.11 11.69
CA LYS A 269 29.43 -16.81 11.55
C LYS A 269 28.93 -17.13 12.96
N VAL A 270 27.76 -16.62 13.31
CA VAL A 270 27.15 -16.76 14.64
C VAL A 270 26.11 -17.90 14.63
N LEU A 271 25.17 -17.85 13.69
CA LEU A 271 24.05 -18.80 13.56
C LEU A 271 23.74 -19.13 12.09
N THR A 272 23.07 -20.26 11.85
CA THR A 272 22.49 -20.68 10.56
C THR A 272 20.97 -20.83 10.67
N GLU A 273 20.30 -20.96 9.52
CA GLU A 273 18.86 -21.19 9.39
C GLU A 273 17.99 -20.05 9.96
N ILE A 274 18.58 -18.85 10.05
CA ILE A 274 17.90 -17.67 10.56
C ILE A 274 17.05 -17.01 9.46
N TYR A 275 15.79 -16.72 9.78
CA TYR A 275 14.83 -16.17 8.82
C TYR A 275 14.72 -14.63 8.90
N THR A 276 14.92 -14.04 10.09
CA THR A 276 14.74 -12.59 10.37
C THR A 276 15.98 -11.93 10.98
N PRO A 277 16.12 -10.57 10.98
CA PRO A 277 17.10 -9.90 11.83
C PRO A 277 16.85 -10.19 13.32
N ILE A 278 17.94 -10.12 14.10
CA ILE A 278 17.91 -10.38 15.55
C ILE A 278 17.51 -9.15 16.36
N ALA A 279 17.04 -9.38 17.58
CA ALA A 279 16.94 -8.35 18.62
C ALA A 279 17.60 -8.78 19.93
N PHE A 280 18.34 -7.86 20.54
CA PHE A 280 18.96 -8.03 21.85
C PHE A 280 17.94 -7.88 22.97
N SER A 281 18.11 -8.68 24.03
CA SER A 281 17.44 -8.43 25.30
C SER A 281 17.92 -7.11 25.92
N PRO A 282 17.15 -6.51 26.86
CA PRO A 282 17.50 -5.23 27.47
C PRO A 282 18.87 -5.20 28.15
N ASP A 283 19.30 -6.34 28.71
CA ASP A 283 20.61 -6.54 29.33
C ASP A 283 21.73 -6.84 28.31
N GLY A 284 21.40 -6.98 27.01
CA GLY A 284 22.32 -7.35 25.93
C GLY A 284 22.82 -8.79 25.97
N GLY A 285 22.43 -9.61 26.95
CA GLY A 285 22.99 -10.95 27.16
C GLY A 285 22.38 -12.04 26.28
N ARG A 286 21.22 -11.78 25.66
CA ARG A 286 20.48 -12.73 24.83
C ARG A 286 20.04 -12.09 23.51
N ILE A 287 19.78 -12.94 22.53
CA ILE A 287 19.16 -12.55 21.25
C ILE A 287 17.89 -13.35 21.00
N ALA A 288 16.91 -12.70 20.38
CA ALA A 288 15.72 -13.32 19.83
C ALA A 288 15.73 -13.24 18.30
N TYR A 289 15.25 -14.30 17.65
CA TYR A 289 15.17 -14.39 16.19
C TYR A 289 14.13 -15.42 15.76
N VAL A 290 13.71 -15.38 14.51
CA VAL A 290 12.77 -16.36 13.95
C VAL A 290 13.51 -17.30 13.00
N VAL A 291 13.18 -18.58 13.09
CA VAL A 291 13.54 -19.61 12.11
C VAL A 291 12.27 -20.07 11.39
N SER A 292 12.38 -20.42 10.12
CA SER A 292 11.25 -20.89 9.32
C SER A 292 11.66 -22.10 8.51
N ASN A 293 10.83 -23.13 8.54
CA ASN A 293 10.94 -24.31 7.70
C ASN A 293 9.78 -24.29 6.70
N GLN A 294 10.08 -23.90 5.47
CA GLN A 294 9.07 -23.76 4.42
C GLN A 294 8.47 -25.11 3.97
N LEU A 295 9.23 -26.21 4.08
CA LEU A 295 8.75 -27.55 3.74
C LEU A 295 7.65 -28.04 4.70
N THR A 296 7.81 -27.75 5.99
CA THR A 296 6.83 -28.15 7.01
C THR A 296 5.77 -27.07 7.27
N GLY A 297 5.93 -25.88 6.67
CA GLY A 297 5.09 -24.72 6.95
C GLY A 297 5.16 -24.26 8.40
N GLN A 298 6.28 -24.49 9.08
CA GLN A 298 6.46 -24.14 10.49
C GLN A 298 7.41 -22.95 10.64
N SER A 299 7.14 -22.12 11.63
CA SER A 299 8.04 -21.05 12.06
C SER A 299 8.15 -21.04 13.58
N ALA A 300 9.34 -20.72 14.08
CA ALA A 300 9.61 -20.71 15.50
C ALA A 300 10.35 -19.45 15.92
N LEU A 301 9.90 -18.85 17.01
CA LEU A 301 10.67 -17.84 17.73
C LEU A 301 11.71 -18.56 18.59
N MET A 302 12.96 -18.17 18.44
CA MET A 302 14.12 -18.72 19.14
C MET A 302 14.70 -17.68 20.10
N ILE A 303 15.31 -18.15 21.20
CA ILE A 303 16.15 -17.35 22.08
C ILE A 303 17.49 -18.07 22.23
N ALA A 304 18.60 -17.33 22.14
CA ALA A 304 19.95 -17.80 22.39
C ALA A 304 20.75 -16.78 23.22
N ASP A 305 21.95 -17.12 23.67
CA ASP A 305 22.88 -16.13 24.21
C ASP A 305 23.32 -15.12 23.13
N ALA A 306 23.93 -14.00 23.52
CA ALA A 306 24.37 -12.94 22.60
C ALA A 306 25.37 -13.40 21.51
N GLU A 307 26.02 -14.54 21.72
CA GLU A 307 26.95 -15.17 20.79
C GLU A 307 26.29 -16.32 19.99
N GLY A 308 24.96 -16.47 20.08
CA GLY A 308 24.18 -17.47 19.35
C GLY A 308 24.27 -18.89 19.90
N ARG A 309 24.84 -19.11 21.09
CA ARG A 309 24.98 -20.44 21.68
C ARG A 309 23.77 -20.80 22.53
N GLY A 310 23.52 -22.12 22.64
CA GLY A 310 22.46 -22.65 23.50
C GLY A 310 21.05 -22.22 23.09
N GLY A 311 20.81 -22.02 21.80
CA GLY A 311 19.51 -21.60 21.28
C GLY A 311 18.40 -22.60 21.60
N PHE A 312 17.23 -22.10 22.03
CA PHE A 312 16.05 -22.93 22.30
C PHE A 312 14.79 -22.33 21.69
N VAL A 313 13.83 -23.20 21.35
CA VAL A 313 12.52 -22.83 20.82
C VAL A 313 11.69 -22.20 21.93
N ARG A 314 11.17 -21.02 21.66
CA ARG A 314 10.34 -20.25 22.59
C ARG A 314 8.85 -20.35 22.30
N ALA A 315 8.50 -20.27 21.02
CA ALA A 315 7.14 -20.38 20.53
C ALA A 315 7.17 -20.91 19.10
N VAL A 316 6.13 -21.65 18.70
CA VAL A 316 5.98 -22.21 17.35
C VAL A 316 4.64 -21.77 16.78
N ARG A 317 4.61 -21.51 15.47
CA ARG A 317 3.41 -21.35 14.65
C ARG A 317 3.48 -22.31 13.47
N LYS A 318 2.34 -22.85 13.07
CA LYS A 318 2.20 -23.82 11.99
C LYS A 318 1.17 -23.34 10.98
N SER A 319 1.42 -23.61 9.70
CA SER A 319 0.51 -23.28 8.59
C SER A 319 -0.96 -23.60 8.92
N PRO A 320 -1.90 -22.66 8.69
CA PRO A 320 -1.73 -21.41 7.93
C PRO A 320 -1.09 -20.25 8.71
N ASP A 321 -0.82 -20.40 10.01
CA ASP A 321 -0.18 -19.38 10.83
C ASP A 321 1.35 -19.43 10.76
N ALA A 322 2.00 -18.27 10.73
CA ALA A 322 3.46 -18.18 10.82
C ALA A 322 3.92 -16.90 11.52
N PHE A 323 5.09 -16.93 12.13
CA PHE A 323 5.85 -15.70 12.41
C PHE A 323 6.31 -15.13 11.07
N THR A 324 6.06 -13.83 10.86
CA THR A 324 5.98 -13.25 9.52
C THR A 324 7.35 -12.99 8.87
N TRP A 325 7.31 -12.33 7.71
CA TRP A 325 8.36 -11.92 6.80
C TRP A 325 9.76 -11.69 7.41
N ALA A 326 10.76 -12.20 6.68
CA ALA A 326 12.19 -12.06 6.93
C ALA A 326 12.70 -10.64 7.26
N GLY A 327 11.99 -9.58 6.86
CA GLY A 327 12.38 -8.19 7.12
C GLY A 327 11.91 -7.59 8.45
N ALA A 328 10.96 -8.22 9.16
CA ALA A 328 10.34 -7.64 10.36
C ALA A 328 11.23 -7.76 11.61
N GLY A 329 11.60 -8.98 11.98
CA GLY A 329 12.36 -9.26 13.20
C GLY A 329 11.58 -9.00 14.51
N PRO A 330 11.96 -9.68 15.61
CA PRO A 330 11.35 -9.45 16.92
C PRO A 330 11.91 -8.19 17.61
N VAL A 331 11.27 -7.75 18.69
CA VAL A 331 11.78 -6.77 19.67
C VAL A 331 11.46 -7.22 21.09
N TRP A 332 12.35 -6.94 22.06
CA TRP A 332 12.13 -7.24 23.47
C TRP A 332 11.44 -6.08 24.17
N THR A 333 10.53 -6.34 25.10
CA THR A 333 10.05 -5.31 26.03
C THR A 333 11.17 -4.89 26.98
N ALA A 334 11.10 -3.65 27.49
CA ALA A 334 12.13 -3.08 28.36
C ALA A 334 12.37 -3.90 29.65
N ASP A 335 11.32 -4.58 30.14
CA ASP A 335 11.38 -5.49 31.29
C ASP A 335 11.96 -6.89 30.96
N GLY A 336 12.15 -7.21 29.67
CA GLY A 336 12.62 -8.52 29.20
C GLY A 336 11.61 -9.67 29.36
N MET A 337 10.36 -9.38 29.77
CA MET A 337 9.35 -10.41 30.04
C MET A 337 8.60 -10.86 28.79
N ARG A 338 8.64 -10.05 27.71
CA ARG A 338 7.95 -10.35 26.46
C ARG A 338 8.83 -10.04 25.25
N ILE A 339 8.55 -10.77 24.17
CA ILE A 339 9.08 -10.50 22.83
C ILE A 339 7.89 -10.21 21.92
N ILE A 340 7.92 -9.07 21.24
CA ILE A 340 6.90 -8.68 20.27
C ILE A 340 7.43 -8.99 18.87
N THR A 341 6.62 -9.65 18.05
CA THR A 341 6.96 -9.96 16.66
C THR A 341 5.70 -9.94 15.83
N ALA A 342 5.83 -9.67 14.54
CA ALA A 342 4.71 -9.78 13.64
C ALA A 342 4.46 -11.25 13.24
N ALA A 343 3.20 -11.59 12.99
CA ALA A 343 2.74 -12.91 12.62
C ALA A 343 1.65 -12.84 11.56
N SER A 344 1.68 -13.75 10.60
CA SER A 344 0.66 -13.94 9.57
C SER A 344 -0.34 -15.01 10.01
N SER A 345 -1.60 -14.79 9.64
CA SER A 345 -2.74 -15.68 9.88
C SER A 345 -3.71 -15.59 8.70
N ILE A 346 -4.60 -16.57 8.55
CA ILE A 346 -5.65 -16.58 7.53
C ILE A 346 -7.00 -16.82 8.22
N ASP A 347 -8.01 -16.03 7.86
CA ASP A 347 -9.39 -16.26 8.27
C ASP A 347 -10.39 -16.06 7.12
N SER A 348 -11.68 -15.97 7.44
CA SER A 348 -12.76 -15.79 6.46
C SER A 348 -12.71 -14.48 5.68
N HIS A 349 -11.83 -13.54 6.04
CA HIS A 349 -11.62 -12.28 5.31
C HIS A 349 -10.29 -12.26 4.55
N GLY A 350 -9.54 -13.38 4.56
CA GLY A 350 -8.27 -13.52 3.84
C GLY A 350 -7.05 -13.59 4.75
N ALA A 351 -5.87 -13.52 4.14
CA ALA A 351 -4.60 -13.49 4.84
C ALA A 351 -4.33 -12.11 5.45
N TYR A 352 -3.82 -12.07 6.68
CA TYR A 352 -3.44 -10.83 7.34
C TYR A 352 -2.21 -11.03 8.22
N SER A 353 -1.50 -9.93 8.46
CA SER A 353 -0.44 -9.79 9.45
C SER A 353 -0.96 -9.06 10.70
N SER A 354 -0.41 -9.39 11.85
CA SER A 354 -0.73 -8.76 13.14
C SER A 354 0.49 -8.77 14.06
N LEU A 355 0.46 -8.00 15.14
CA LEU A 355 1.47 -8.04 16.18
C LEU A 355 1.10 -9.06 17.26
N VAL A 356 2.07 -9.88 17.65
CA VAL A 356 1.92 -10.91 18.67
C VAL A 356 3.02 -10.74 19.70
N GLN A 357 2.64 -10.77 20.98
CA GLN A 357 3.58 -10.79 22.08
C GLN A 357 3.73 -12.22 22.61
N VAL A 358 4.97 -12.62 22.88
CA VAL A 358 5.35 -13.95 23.37
C VAL A 358 6.01 -13.81 24.72
N HIS A 359 5.47 -14.47 25.74
CA HIS A 359 6.05 -14.44 27.08
C HIS A 359 7.38 -15.21 27.15
N THR A 360 8.41 -14.62 27.73
CA THR A 360 9.79 -15.15 27.69
C THR A 360 10.06 -16.30 28.66
N ALA A 361 9.19 -16.52 29.66
CA ALA A 361 9.29 -17.66 30.60
C ALA A 361 8.33 -18.83 30.30
N THR A 362 7.07 -18.58 29.91
CA THR A 362 6.07 -19.63 29.50
C THR A 362 5.90 -19.94 28.00
N GLY A 363 5.97 -18.94 27.10
CA GLY A 363 5.90 -19.13 25.64
C GLY A 363 4.49 -18.87 25.12
N ALA A 364 3.60 -18.51 26.05
CA ALA A 364 2.25 -18.06 25.77
C ALA A 364 2.29 -16.89 24.77
N GLN A 365 1.46 -17.00 23.74
CA GLN A 365 1.32 -16.03 22.67
C GLN A 365 -0.02 -15.30 22.85
N THR A 366 -0.01 -13.97 22.80
CA THR A 366 -1.24 -13.17 22.78
C THR A 366 -1.14 -12.09 21.71
N PRO A 367 -2.26 -11.67 21.09
CA PRO A 367 -2.27 -10.52 20.20
C PRO A 367 -1.85 -9.24 20.95
N LEU A 368 -1.24 -8.30 20.23
CA LEU A 368 -1.03 -6.92 20.67
C LEU A 368 -1.95 -6.01 19.85
N GLY A 369 -3.11 -5.70 20.42
CA GLY A 369 -4.17 -4.94 19.75
C GLY A 369 -5.01 -5.79 18.79
N SER A 370 -5.90 -5.11 18.06
CA SER A 370 -6.84 -5.70 17.09
C SER A 370 -6.57 -5.30 15.65
N ARG A 371 -5.61 -4.38 15.40
CA ARG A 371 -5.29 -3.91 14.06
C ARG A 371 -4.74 -5.05 13.21
N ARG A 372 -5.28 -5.16 12.00
CA ARG A 372 -4.81 -6.09 10.97
C ARG A 372 -4.08 -5.30 9.90
N PHE A 373 -3.00 -5.90 9.41
CA PHE A 373 -2.16 -5.37 8.36
C PHE A 373 -2.11 -6.37 7.21
N THR A 374 -1.83 -5.92 6.00
CA THR A 374 -1.42 -6.80 4.91
C THR A 374 0.02 -7.26 5.15
N GLU A 375 0.92 -6.31 5.42
CA GLU A 375 2.33 -6.56 5.69
C GLU A 375 2.80 -5.75 6.89
N VAL A 376 3.69 -6.35 7.70
CA VAL A 376 4.38 -5.67 8.80
C VAL A 376 5.87 -5.83 8.60
N GLY A 377 6.56 -4.72 8.45
CA GLY A 377 8.01 -4.61 8.42
C GLY A 377 8.59 -4.49 9.83
N ARG A 378 9.82 -3.97 9.90
CA ARG A 378 10.58 -3.93 11.14
C ARG A 378 9.95 -3.04 12.22
N LEU A 379 10.00 -3.54 13.45
CA LEU A 379 9.56 -2.88 14.67
C LEU A 379 10.74 -2.19 15.37
N ALA A 380 10.48 -1.05 15.99
CA ALA A 380 11.43 -0.37 16.88
C ALA A 380 10.69 0.35 18.00
N TRP A 381 11.29 0.40 19.20
CA TRP A 381 10.74 1.17 20.31
C TRP A 381 10.95 2.66 20.11
N LEU A 382 9.92 3.42 20.42
CA LEU A 382 9.96 4.86 20.63
C LEU A 382 10.29 5.15 22.10
N ALA A 383 10.67 6.40 22.39
CA ALA A 383 11.07 6.82 23.74
C ALA A 383 9.91 6.88 24.76
N ASP A 384 8.66 6.79 24.28
CA ASP A 384 7.41 6.86 25.07
C ASP A 384 6.79 5.47 25.28
N ASP A 385 7.58 4.40 25.18
CA ASP A 385 7.11 3.01 25.21
C ASP A 385 6.11 2.67 24.08
N GLY A 386 6.00 3.47 23.02
CA GLY A 386 5.33 3.10 21.79
C GLY A 386 6.22 2.27 20.86
N LEU A 387 5.61 1.58 19.89
CA LEU A 387 6.32 0.92 18.79
C LEU A 387 6.15 1.71 17.51
N ALA A 388 7.24 2.01 16.81
CA ALA A 388 7.21 2.46 15.44
C ALA A 388 7.45 1.29 14.48
N LEU A 389 6.69 1.24 13.39
CA LEU A 389 6.80 0.20 12.38
C LEU A 389 6.46 0.73 10.99
N ALA A 390 7.01 0.07 9.98
CA ALA A 390 6.58 0.25 8.60
C ALA A 390 5.61 -0.88 8.25
N ALA A 391 4.37 -0.55 7.91
CA ALA A 391 3.32 -1.53 7.65
C ALA A 391 2.29 -1.01 6.65
N SER A 392 1.54 -1.91 6.04
CA SER A 392 0.41 -1.59 5.16
C SER A 392 -0.84 -2.28 5.69
N ASP A 393 -1.98 -1.60 5.68
CA ASP A 393 -3.29 -2.15 6.08
C ASP A 393 -4.19 -2.46 4.88
N ARG A 394 -3.74 -2.08 3.69
CA ARG A 394 -4.25 -2.48 2.38
C ARG A 394 -3.05 -2.83 1.50
N LEU A 395 -3.27 -3.67 0.50
CA LEU A 395 -2.30 -3.86 -0.58
C LEU A 395 -1.95 -2.49 -1.19
N GLY A 396 -0.69 -2.11 -1.06
CA GLY A 396 -0.21 -0.76 -1.33
C GLY A 396 1.16 -0.52 -0.71
N ALA A 397 1.56 0.75 -0.63
CA ALA A 397 2.86 1.11 -0.06
C ALA A 397 2.87 0.99 1.47
N ASN A 398 3.93 0.43 2.06
CA ASN A 398 4.11 0.42 3.51
C ASN A 398 4.27 1.86 4.00
N GLN A 399 3.48 2.19 5.01
CA GLN A 399 3.45 3.49 5.67
C GLN A 399 4.05 3.37 7.06
N LEU A 400 4.40 4.50 7.67
CA LEU A 400 4.84 4.52 9.06
C LEU A 400 3.62 4.52 9.98
N TRP A 401 3.67 3.65 10.98
CA TRP A 401 2.67 3.51 12.01
C TRP A 401 3.33 3.64 13.38
N GLN A 402 2.55 4.10 14.35
CA GLN A 402 2.84 3.99 15.77
C GLN A 402 1.82 3.05 16.40
N VAL A 403 2.27 2.14 17.25
CA VAL A 403 1.42 1.25 18.04
C VAL A 403 1.71 1.47 19.52
N SER A 404 0.69 1.88 20.27
CA SER A 404 0.79 2.06 21.71
C SER A 404 0.99 0.70 22.40
N TYR A 405 1.82 0.66 23.44
CA TYR A 405 1.99 -0.52 24.27
C TYR A 405 1.61 -0.19 25.73
N PRO A 406 0.87 -1.08 26.43
CA PRO A 406 0.43 -2.42 26.02
C PRO A 406 -0.93 -2.47 25.30
N SER A 407 -1.61 -1.33 25.07
CA SER A 407 -2.99 -1.33 24.52
C SER A 407 -3.08 -1.88 23.09
N GLY A 408 -2.03 -1.73 22.28
CA GLY A 408 -2.00 -2.16 20.88
C GLY A 408 -2.81 -1.26 19.94
N GLU A 409 -3.15 -0.04 20.35
CA GLU A 409 -3.80 0.94 19.48
C GLU A 409 -2.83 1.40 18.39
N ALA A 410 -3.25 1.31 17.13
CA ALA A 410 -2.41 1.60 15.97
C ALA A 410 -2.84 2.91 15.29
N LEU A 411 -1.93 3.86 15.18
CA LEU A 411 -2.09 5.12 14.47
C LEU A 411 -1.19 5.15 13.24
N GLN A 412 -1.78 5.48 12.09
CA GLN A 412 -1.02 5.71 10.86
C GLN A 412 -0.44 7.13 10.85
N ILE A 413 0.87 7.24 10.68
CA ILE A 413 1.60 8.52 10.72
C ILE A 413 1.74 9.12 9.32
N THR A 414 2.09 8.31 8.32
CA THR A 414 2.25 8.72 6.93
C THR A 414 1.15 8.12 6.05
N ASN A 415 0.70 8.84 5.02
CA ASN A 415 -0.22 8.28 4.02
C ASN A 415 0.07 8.76 2.59
N ASP A 416 1.35 9.00 2.27
CA ASP A 416 1.79 9.26 0.92
C ASP A 416 1.88 7.95 0.13
N GLU A 417 0.78 7.58 -0.53
CA GLU A 417 0.63 6.31 -1.29
C GLU A 417 1.70 6.12 -2.38
N SER A 418 2.30 7.22 -2.83
CA SER A 418 3.38 7.27 -3.81
C SER A 418 4.72 6.74 -3.25
N LYS A 419 4.87 6.69 -1.92
CA LYS A 419 6.11 6.34 -1.20
C LYS A 419 5.91 5.13 -0.30
N ASN A 420 6.94 4.30 -0.24
CA ASN A 420 6.98 3.09 0.55
C ASN A 420 8.13 3.17 1.56
N TYR A 421 7.86 2.98 2.84
CA TYR A 421 8.87 2.98 3.90
C TYR A 421 9.28 1.55 4.22
N LEU A 422 10.58 1.26 4.19
CA LEU A 422 11.13 -0.07 4.42
C LEU A 422 11.87 -0.11 5.75
N GLY A 423 11.26 -0.79 6.72
CA GLY A 423 11.79 -0.97 8.07
C GLY A 423 11.89 0.32 8.87
N VAL A 424 12.05 0.19 10.18
CA VAL A 424 12.14 1.32 11.11
C VAL A 424 13.26 1.06 12.10
N SER A 425 14.03 2.10 12.41
CA SER A 425 15.02 2.13 13.48
C SER A 425 14.94 3.50 14.16
N VAL A 426 15.12 3.56 15.47
CA VAL A 426 14.85 4.77 16.26
C VAL A 426 16.13 5.19 16.99
N THR A 427 16.43 6.48 16.98
CA THR A 427 17.51 7.07 17.79
C THR A 427 17.09 7.24 19.24
N ALA A 428 18.04 7.38 20.17
CA ALA A 428 17.71 7.72 21.56
C ALA A 428 16.89 9.03 21.71
N GLY A 429 17.00 9.95 20.74
CA GLY A 429 16.22 11.20 20.71
C GLY A 429 14.78 11.04 20.21
N GLY A 430 14.39 9.86 19.72
CA GLY A 430 13.05 9.59 19.18
C GLY A 430 12.90 9.84 17.68
N ASP A 431 13.97 10.26 16.98
CA ASP A 431 13.95 10.36 15.52
C ASP A 431 13.98 8.98 14.86
N VAL A 432 13.23 8.83 13.77
CA VAL A 432 13.08 7.59 13.02
C VAL A 432 13.99 7.58 11.79
N VAL A 433 14.77 6.51 11.63
CA VAL A 433 15.51 6.20 10.41
C VAL A 433 14.81 5.07 9.66
N THR A 434 14.56 5.30 8.38
CA THR A 434 13.92 4.32 7.48
C THR A 434 14.47 4.45 6.07
N VAL A 435 14.28 3.44 5.24
CA VAL A 435 14.55 3.53 3.80
C VAL A 435 13.26 3.94 3.10
N GLN A 436 13.24 5.15 2.54
CA GLN A 436 12.13 5.61 1.71
C GLN A 436 12.37 5.14 0.27
N ARG A 437 11.40 4.39 -0.24
CA ARG A 437 11.35 3.85 -1.59
C ARG A 437 10.29 4.58 -2.39
N GLU A 438 10.72 5.20 -3.48
CA GLU A 438 9.85 5.93 -4.42
C GLU A 438 9.92 5.23 -5.78
N PRO A 439 8.98 4.31 -6.04
CA PRO A 439 9.02 3.49 -7.24
C PRO A 439 8.25 4.16 -8.36
N GLN A 440 8.89 4.56 -9.45
CA GLN A 440 8.23 5.25 -10.56
C GLN A 440 7.98 4.30 -11.74
N ALA A 441 6.93 4.54 -12.50
CA ALA A 441 6.59 3.84 -13.73
C ALA A 441 6.05 4.81 -14.79
N SER A 442 6.39 4.55 -16.04
CA SER A 442 5.85 5.26 -17.20
C SER A 442 5.61 4.27 -18.33
N ILE A 443 4.62 4.52 -19.17
CA ILE A 443 4.30 3.65 -20.30
C ILE A 443 5.10 4.11 -21.51
N ARG A 444 5.77 3.18 -22.17
CA ARG A 444 6.59 3.39 -23.36
C ARG A 444 6.19 2.41 -24.46
N VAL A 445 6.41 2.83 -25.70
CA VAL A 445 6.29 1.99 -26.89
C VAL A 445 7.65 1.91 -27.57
N ALA A 446 8.10 0.69 -27.85
CA ALA A 446 9.30 0.41 -28.64
C ALA A 446 8.91 -0.27 -29.95
N GLU A 447 9.42 0.22 -31.08
CA GLU A 447 9.29 -0.47 -32.37
C GLU A 447 10.28 -1.64 -32.47
N GLU A 448 9.88 -2.72 -33.13
CA GLU A 448 10.75 -3.89 -33.30
C GLU A 448 12.04 -3.54 -34.06
N GLY A 449 13.19 -3.93 -33.51
CA GLY A 449 14.49 -3.86 -34.19
C GLY A 449 15.28 -2.55 -34.10
N ASP A 450 14.70 -1.46 -33.56
CA ASP A 450 15.44 -0.20 -33.33
C ASP A 450 15.33 0.30 -31.88
N PRO A 451 16.36 0.08 -31.03
CA PRO A 451 16.35 0.53 -29.64
C PRO A 451 16.34 2.06 -29.47
N ARG A 452 16.46 2.83 -30.57
CA ARG A 452 16.38 4.30 -30.57
C ARG A 452 14.95 4.81 -30.77
N ARG A 453 14.01 3.98 -31.21
CA ARG A 453 12.60 4.34 -31.40
C ARG A 453 11.75 3.97 -30.19
N ILE A 454 12.20 4.40 -29.01
CA ILE A 454 11.45 4.29 -27.77
C ILE A 454 10.78 5.64 -27.52
N ARG A 455 9.45 5.65 -27.45
CA ARG A 455 8.70 6.84 -27.07
C ARG A 455 7.92 6.60 -25.79
N GLN A 456 8.01 7.55 -24.85
CA GLN A 456 7.11 7.58 -23.70
C GLN A 456 5.74 8.09 -24.15
N VAL A 457 4.69 7.40 -23.72
CA VAL A 457 3.30 7.68 -24.10
C VAL A 457 2.52 8.29 -22.95
N SER A 458 2.81 7.87 -21.72
CA SER A 458 2.12 8.38 -20.55
C SER A 458 2.86 9.54 -19.88
N ALA A 459 2.13 10.37 -19.14
CA ALA A 459 2.68 11.52 -18.42
C ALA A 459 2.81 11.27 -16.91
N GLY A 460 2.07 10.30 -16.36
CA GLY A 460 2.08 9.98 -14.94
C GLY A 460 3.35 9.22 -14.52
N LYS A 461 3.71 9.35 -13.25
CA LYS A 461 4.90 8.74 -12.64
C LYS A 461 4.66 7.33 -12.09
N TYR A 462 3.46 6.78 -12.25
CA TYR A 462 3.07 5.46 -11.74
C TYR A 462 2.28 4.65 -12.79
N ASP A 463 2.24 5.11 -14.03
CA ASP A 463 1.38 4.54 -15.06
C ASP A 463 1.88 3.17 -15.53
N GLY A 464 0.95 2.23 -15.67
CA GLY A 464 1.19 0.87 -16.16
C GLY A 464 1.89 -0.05 -15.18
N ARG A 465 2.20 0.43 -13.96
CA ARG A 465 2.99 -0.30 -12.96
C ARG A 465 2.37 -1.64 -12.58
N HIS A 466 1.06 -1.65 -12.28
CA HIS A 466 0.34 -2.86 -11.89
C HIS A 466 -0.47 -3.48 -13.04
N GLY A 467 -0.32 -2.99 -14.26
CA GLY A 467 -0.90 -3.59 -15.45
C GLY A 467 -1.16 -2.59 -16.57
N LEU A 468 -1.06 -3.08 -17.80
CA LEU A 468 -1.43 -2.40 -19.02
C LEU A 468 -1.91 -3.44 -20.03
N THR A 469 -2.78 -3.05 -20.95
CA THR A 469 -3.22 -3.91 -22.03
C THR A 469 -3.75 -3.14 -23.24
N TRP A 470 -3.68 -3.74 -24.42
CA TRP A 470 -4.28 -3.21 -25.65
C TRP A 470 -5.78 -3.51 -25.70
N THR A 471 -6.54 -2.57 -26.22
CA THR A 471 -7.89 -2.83 -26.71
C THR A 471 -7.82 -3.27 -28.18
N PRO A 472 -8.83 -4.02 -28.68
CA PRO A 472 -8.89 -4.41 -30.10
C PRO A 472 -8.92 -3.21 -31.07
N ASP A 473 -9.39 -2.04 -30.63
CA ASP A 473 -9.41 -0.80 -31.40
C ASP A 473 -8.10 0.02 -31.29
N GLY A 474 -7.06 -0.53 -30.66
CA GLY A 474 -5.73 0.08 -30.62
C GLY A 474 -5.52 1.14 -29.54
N ARG A 475 -6.43 1.26 -28.57
CA ARG A 475 -6.24 2.07 -27.35
C ARG A 475 -5.53 1.25 -26.27
N ILE A 476 -5.10 1.93 -25.21
CA ILE A 476 -4.35 1.34 -24.11
C ILE A 476 -5.17 1.50 -22.83
N VAL A 477 -5.50 0.39 -22.18
CA VAL A 477 -6.01 0.39 -20.80
C VAL A 477 -4.84 0.17 -19.85
N TYR A 478 -4.75 0.94 -18.77
CA TYR A 478 -3.61 0.91 -17.87
C TYR A 478 -3.97 1.32 -16.45
N HIS A 479 -3.19 0.83 -15.49
CA HIS A 479 -3.23 1.26 -14.09
C HIS A 479 -2.57 2.63 -13.90
N SER A 480 -3.14 3.51 -13.08
CA SER A 480 -2.56 4.82 -12.74
C SER A 480 -2.95 5.29 -11.33
N LEU A 481 -2.09 6.14 -10.75
CA LEU A 481 -2.31 6.88 -9.50
C LEU A 481 -2.73 8.35 -9.73
N GLU A 482 -3.05 8.74 -10.98
CA GLU A 482 -3.33 10.16 -11.34
C GLU A 482 -4.50 10.77 -10.56
N SER A 483 -5.48 9.96 -10.13
CA SER A 483 -6.63 10.39 -9.31
C SER A 483 -6.31 10.51 -7.81
N GLY A 484 -5.13 10.09 -7.37
CA GLY A 484 -4.80 9.88 -5.95
C GLY A 484 -5.31 8.55 -5.38
N ASN A 485 -5.80 7.65 -6.24
CA ASN A 485 -6.12 6.25 -5.95
C ASN A 485 -5.58 5.36 -7.08
N GLU A 486 -5.36 4.07 -6.82
CA GLU A 486 -4.94 3.12 -7.85
C GLU A 486 -6.15 2.70 -8.71
N ASP A 487 -6.36 3.42 -9.82
CA ASP A 487 -7.51 3.22 -10.73
C ASP A 487 -7.06 2.76 -12.13
N LEU A 488 -8.02 2.27 -12.92
CA LEU A 488 -7.84 1.98 -14.34
C LEU A 488 -8.17 3.19 -15.21
N TRP A 489 -7.36 3.41 -16.22
CA TRP A 489 -7.45 4.49 -17.20
C TRP A 489 -7.34 3.94 -18.62
N ILE A 490 -7.84 4.71 -19.59
CA ILE A 490 -7.70 4.42 -21.02
C ILE A 490 -7.14 5.63 -21.75
N MET A 491 -6.29 5.40 -22.75
CA MET A 491 -5.73 6.45 -23.61
C MET A 491 -5.51 5.97 -25.04
N ASN A 492 -5.35 6.91 -25.95
CA ASN A 492 -4.85 6.65 -27.30
C ASN A 492 -3.36 6.26 -27.26
N PRO A 493 -2.86 5.51 -28.25
CA PRO A 493 -1.46 5.11 -28.29
C PRO A 493 -0.48 6.28 -28.39
N ASP A 494 -0.91 7.49 -28.74
CA ASP A 494 -0.10 8.71 -28.73
C ASP A 494 -0.10 9.45 -27.36
N GLY A 495 -0.84 8.94 -26.37
CA GLY A 495 -0.96 9.53 -25.03
C GLY A 495 -2.10 10.54 -24.88
N THR A 496 -2.84 10.82 -25.97
CA THR A 496 -4.02 11.70 -25.95
C THR A 496 -5.28 10.93 -25.52
N GLY A 497 -6.40 11.65 -25.34
CA GLY A 497 -7.69 11.01 -25.06
C GLY A 497 -7.77 10.28 -23.72
N ARG A 498 -6.92 10.65 -22.75
CA ARG A 498 -6.87 10.04 -21.42
C ARG A 498 -8.21 10.16 -20.70
N ARG A 499 -8.73 9.04 -20.20
CA ARG A 499 -9.98 8.97 -19.46
C ARG A 499 -9.90 7.90 -18.37
N GLN A 500 -10.32 8.25 -17.17
CA GLN A 500 -10.47 7.31 -16.05
C GLN A 500 -11.64 6.35 -16.30
N LEU A 501 -11.45 5.06 -16.03
CA LEU A 501 -12.47 4.02 -16.11
C LEU A 501 -13.10 3.72 -14.74
N THR A 502 -12.31 3.55 -13.69
CA THR A 502 -12.79 3.18 -12.34
C THR A 502 -12.71 4.33 -11.34
N VAL A 503 -13.63 4.38 -10.37
CA VAL A 503 -13.79 5.49 -9.39
C VAL A 503 -14.32 5.04 -8.01
N ASP A 504 -14.36 3.74 -7.74
CA ASP A 504 -15.02 3.15 -6.56
C ASP A 504 -14.20 3.19 -5.27
N GLY A 505 -12.94 3.66 -5.34
CA GLY A 505 -12.06 3.83 -4.18
C GLY A 505 -11.36 2.55 -3.71
N GLY A 506 -11.59 1.42 -4.37
CA GLY A 506 -10.72 0.24 -4.28
C GLY A 506 -9.45 0.42 -5.11
N VAL A 507 -8.45 -0.43 -4.88
CA VAL A 507 -7.30 -0.59 -5.78
C VAL A 507 -7.74 -1.48 -6.93
N ASP A 508 -7.68 -0.96 -8.15
CA ASP A 508 -8.01 -1.66 -9.38
C ASP A 508 -6.77 -1.84 -10.26
N ASP A 509 -6.39 -3.08 -10.56
CA ASP A 509 -5.19 -3.37 -11.32
C ASP A 509 -5.29 -4.60 -12.25
N ARG A 510 -4.19 -4.92 -12.94
CA ARG A 510 -4.04 -6.06 -13.86
C ARG A 510 -5.22 -6.19 -14.86
N PRO A 511 -5.51 -5.16 -15.67
CA PRO A 511 -6.62 -5.19 -16.60
C PRO A 511 -6.37 -6.19 -17.75
N SER A 512 -7.44 -6.80 -18.22
CA SER A 512 -7.53 -7.63 -19.43
C SER A 512 -8.78 -7.23 -20.20
N VAL A 513 -8.66 -6.98 -21.50
CA VAL A 513 -9.78 -6.55 -22.36
C VAL A 513 -10.32 -7.74 -23.15
N SER A 514 -11.64 -7.82 -23.29
CA SER A 514 -12.27 -8.85 -24.11
C SER A 514 -11.93 -8.69 -25.59
N ALA A 515 -11.84 -9.80 -26.34
CA ALA A 515 -11.43 -9.77 -27.74
C ALA A 515 -12.42 -8.99 -28.64
N ASP A 516 -13.66 -8.84 -28.20
CA ASP A 516 -14.68 -8.01 -28.87
C ASP A 516 -14.68 -6.53 -28.43
N GLY A 517 -13.79 -6.14 -27.50
CA GLY A 517 -13.66 -4.77 -27.01
C GLY A 517 -14.80 -4.27 -26.13
N ARG A 518 -15.74 -5.14 -25.73
CA ARG A 518 -16.91 -4.74 -24.91
C ARG A 518 -16.58 -4.56 -23.44
N TYR A 519 -15.71 -5.41 -22.89
CA TYR A 519 -15.47 -5.48 -21.46
C TYR A 519 -13.99 -5.30 -21.11
N VAL A 520 -13.76 -4.75 -19.92
CA VAL A 520 -12.49 -4.88 -19.21
C VAL A 520 -12.73 -5.71 -17.95
N VAL A 521 -11.85 -6.67 -17.73
CA VAL A 521 -11.79 -7.52 -16.54
C VAL A 521 -10.52 -7.17 -15.77
N PHE A 522 -10.61 -7.09 -14.45
CA PHE A 522 -9.52 -6.61 -13.61
C PHE A 522 -9.64 -7.15 -12.18
N ALA A 523 -8.56 -7.04 -11.42
CA ALA A 523 -8.55 -7.39 -10.00
C ALA A 523 -8.88 -6.15 -9.17
N SER A 524 -9.79 -6.28 -8.20
CA SER A 524 -10.14 -5.18 -7.30
C SER A 524 -10.32 -5.63 -5.86
N ASN A 525 -9.83 -4.82 -4.92
CA ASN A 525 -10.02 -5.03 -3.49
C ASN A 525 -11.19 -4.26 -2.88
N ARG A 526 -12.08 -3.68 -3.70
CA ARG A 526 -13.23 -2.86 -3.26
C ARG A 526 -14.18 -3.54 -2.28
N THR A 527 -14.13 -4.87 -2.15
CA THR A 527 -14.90 -5.68 -1.18
C THR A 527 -14.08 -6.19 -0.01
N GLY A 528 -12.88 -5.65 0.23
CA GLY A 528 -12.00 -5.99 1.35
C GLY A 528 -10.81 -6.89 0.98
N SER A 529 -10.98 -7.79 0.01
CA SER A 529 -9.91 -8.63 -0.58
C SER A 529 -9.95 -8.52 -2.10
N PHE A 530 -8.82 -8.79 -2.76
CA PHE A 530 -8.80 -8.84 -4.22
C PHE A 530 -9.68 -9.95 -4.74
N THR A 531 -10.61 -9.56 -5.60
CA THR A 531 -11.50 -10.44 -6.36
C THR A 531 -11.52 -10.00 -7.82
N ILE A 532 -12.05 -10.83 -8.70
CA ILE A 532 -12.14 -10.51 -10.13
C ILE A 532 -13.44 -9.75 -10.43
N TRP A 533 -13.29 -8.62 -11.12
CA TRP A 533 -14.37 -7.74 -11.54
C TRP A 533 -14.37 -7.55 -13.05
N ARG A 534 -15.54 -7.22 -13.59
CA ARG A 534 -15.76 -6.86 -14.98
C ARG A 534 -16.55 -5.57 -15.05
N MET A 535 -16.28 -4.75 -16.05
CA MET A 535 -17.11 -3.60 -16.42
C MET A 535 -17.14 -3.41 -17.94
N GLU A 536 -18.05 -2.57 -18.42
CA GLU A 536 -18.03 -2.15 -19.82
C GLU A 536 -16.83 -1.22 -20.09
N LEU A 537 -16.17 -1.37 -21.25
CA LEU A 537 -15.04 -0.53 -21.63
C LEU A 537 -15.44 0.95 -21.77
N THR A 538 -16.71 1.21 -22.08
CA THR A 538 -17.33 2.54 -22.10
C THR A 538 -17.44 3.16 -20.70
N GLY A 539 -17.47 2.35 -19.65
CA GLY A 539 -17.72 2.76 -18.27
C GLY A 539 -19.03 2.17 -17.73
N GLY A 540 -19.09 1.90 -16.42
CA GLY A 540 -20.26 1.30 -15.77
C GLY A 540 -20.38 -0.20 -16.00
N GLY A 541 -21.50 -0.78 -15.56
CA GLY A 541 -21.79 -2.22 -15.74
C GLY A 541 -20.92 -3.12 -14.86
N GLU A 542 -20.46 -2.60 -13.72
CA GLU A 542 -19.58 -3.29 -12.80
C GLU A 542 -20.22 -4.56 -12.26
N ARG A 543 -19.50 -5.67 -12.37
CA ARG A 543 -19.93 -6.98 -11.89
C ARG A 543 -18.77 -7.75 -11.31
N GLN A 544 -18.93 -8.20 -10.07
CA GLN A 544 -18.02 -9.16 -9.46
C GLN A 544 -18.21 -10.54 -10.11
N LEU A 545 -17.12 -11.13 -10.61
CA LEU A 545 -17.13 -12.45 -11.23
C LEU A 545 -16.71 -13.55 -10.25
N ALA A 546 -15.77 -13.26 -9.34
CA ALA A 546 -15.25 -14.21 -8.37
C ALA A 546 -15.41 -13.68 -6.94
N ARG A 547 -15.51 -14.61 -5.98
CA ARG A 547 -15.62 -14.31 -4.54
C ARG A 547 -14.50 -14.98 -3.74
N GLY A 548 -13.38 -15.29 -4.39
CA GLY A 548 -12.22 -15.89 -3.75
C GLY A 548 -11.47 -14.90 -2.86
N TYR A 549 -10.29 -15.33 -2.41
CA TYR A 549 -9.38 -14.49 -1.65
C TYR A 549 -8.09 -14.31 -2.44
N ASP A 550 -7.59 -13.07 -2.48
CA ASP A 550 -6.40 -12.68 -3.24
C ASP A 550 -6.42 -13.18 -4.69
N ASP A 551 -7.56 -13.00 -5.36
CA ASP A 551 -7.70 -13.33 -6.77
C ASP A 551 -6.88 -12.33 -7.61
N ALA A 552 -6.04 -12.82 -8.52
CA ALA A 552 -5.10 -11.97 -9.26
C ALA A 552 -4.87 -12.43 -10.71
N SER A 553 -4.30 -11.51 -11.50
CA SER A 553 -3.88 -11.71 -12.89
C SER A 553 -4.97 -12.33 -13.79
N PRO A 554 -6.14 -11.67 -13.92
CA PRO A 554 -7.20 -12.18 -14.79
C PRO A 554 -6.83 -12.04 -16.26
N VAL A 555 -7.23 -13.03 -17.06
CA VAL A 555 -7.09 -13.01 -18.53
C VAL A 555 -8.37 -13.52 -19.17
N VAL A 556 -8.95 -12.73 -20.08
CA VAL A 556 -10.12 -13.11 -20.87
C VAL A 556 -9.70 -14.07 -21.99
N THR A 557 -10.46 -15.14 -22.22
CA THR A 557 -10.20 -16.05 -23.34
C THR A 557 -10.57 -15.41 -24.69
N PRO A 558 -9.86 -15.71 -25.79
CA PRO A 558 -10.12 -15.10 -27.10
C PRO A 558 -11.56 -15.29 -27.62
N ASP A 559 -12.24 -16.34 -27.18
CA ASP A 559 -13.63 -16.65 -27.52
C ASP A 559 -14.67 -15.90 -26.64
N ASN A 560 -14.22 -15.03 -25.74
CA ASN A 560 -15.03 -14.25 -24.78
C ASN A 560 -15.93 -15.10 -23.87
N ARG A 561 -15.61 -16.38 -23.64
CA ARG A 561 -16.43 -17.26 -22.78
C ARG A 561 -15.96 -17.29 -21.33
N TRP A 562 -14.65 -17.23 -21.08
CA TRP A 562 -14.07 -17.46 -19.77
C TRP A 562 -13.10 -16.36 -19.37
N VAL A 563 -12.96 -16.20 -18.05
CA VAL A 563 -11.87 -15.47 -17.41
C VAL A 563 -11.03 -16.47 -16.64
N ILE A 564 -9.73 -16.50 -16.89
CA ILE A 564 -8.75 -17.33 -16.19
C ILE A 564 -8.00 -16.45 -15.19
N TYR A 565 -7.84 -16.91 -13.96
CA TYR A 565 -7.20 -16.11 -12.91
C TYR A 565 -6.52 -17.01 -11.87
N SER A 566 -5.65 -16.42 -11.06
CA SER A 566 -5.05 -17.11 -9.90
C SER A 566 -5.88 -16.81 -8.65
N SER A 567 -6.09 -17.77 -7.76
CA SER A 567 -6.84 -17.59 -6.51
C SER A 567 -6.19 -18.32 -5.34
N LEU A 568 -6.24 -17.74 -4.14
CA LEU A 568 -5.84 -18.37 -2.88
C LEU A 568 -6.98 -19.19 -2.25
N ALA A 569 -8.14 -19.33 -2.90
CA ALA A 569 -9.31 -20.03 -2.36
C ALA A 569 -9.03 -21.47 -1.92
N SER A 570 -8.02 -22.14 -2.49
CA SER A 570 -7.57 -23.48 -2.13
C SER A 570 -6.49 -23.53 -1.02
N GLY A 571 -6.18 -22.41 -0.36
CA GLY A 571 -5.13 -22.30 0.65
C GLY A 571 -3.72 -22.04 0.09
N THR A 572 -3.47 -22.41 -1.16
CA THR A 572 -2.32 -21.98 -1.98
C THR A 572 -2.80 -21.37 -3.30
N PRO A 573 -2.03 -20.47 -3.93
CA PRO A 573 -2.41 -19.88 -5.21
C PRO A 573 -2.55 -20.95 -6.28
N THR A 574 -3.71 -21.09 -6.88
CA THR A 574 -3.96 -22.01 -8.00
C THR A 574 -4.74 -21.31 -9.11
N LEU A 575 -4.77 -21.89 -10.32
CA LEU A 575 -5.56 -21.35 -11.42
C LEU A 575 -7.02 -21.77 -11.37
N TRP A 576 -7.90 -20.82 -11.65
CA TRP A 576 -9.35 -20.95 -11.70
C TRP A 576 -9.87 -20.35 -13.01
N LYS A 577 -11.07 -20.77 -13.39
CA LYS A 577 -11.85 -20.13 -14.47
C LYS A 577 -13.26 -19.80 -14.01
N VAL A 578 -13.80 -18.71 -14.53
CA VAL A 578 -15.19 -18.30 -14.33
C VAL A 578 -15.79 -17.81 -15.65
N PRO A 579 -17.09 -18.02 -15.93
CA PRO A 579 -17.70 -17.49 -17.14
C PRO A 579 -17.58 -15.96 -17.19
N LEU A 580 -17.30 -15.38 -18.36
CA LEU A 580 -17.18 -13.93 -18.54
C LEU A 580 -18.48 -13.20 -18.17
N GLU A 581 -19.62 -13.84 -18.38
CA GLU A 581 -20.95 -13.36 -18.01
C GLU A 581 -21.33 -13.64 -16.55
N GLY A 582 -20.40 -14.14 -15.74
CA GLY A 582 -20.61 -14.56 -14.36
C GLY A 582 -21.21 -15.96 -14.24
N GLY A 583 -20.98 -16.59 -13.09
CA GLY A 583 -21.40 -17.96 -12.80
C GLY A 583 -20.49 -18.57 -11.74
N GLU A 584 -20.57 -19.89 -11.57
CA GLU A 584 -19.74 -20.59 -10.59
C GLU A 584 -18.29 -20.71 -11.08
N PRO A 585 -17.29 -20.28 -10.27
CA PRO A 585 -15.89 -20.51 -10.56
C PRO A 585 -15.51 -21.99 -10.45
N VAL A 586 -14.57 -22.42 -11.29
CA VAL A 586 -14.07 -23.79 -11.33
C VAL A 586 -12.55 -23.78 -11.24
N GLN A 587 -12.00 -24.55 -10.30
CA GLN A 587 -10.56 -24.74 -10.20
C GLN A 587 -10.04 -25.54 -11.40
N LEU A 588 -9.02 -25.02 -12.08
CA LEU A 588 -8.41 -25.69 -13.24
C LEU A 588 -7.35 -26.69 -12.82
N ILE A 589 -6.59 -26.38 -11.77
CA ILE A 589 -5.45 -27.19 -11.35
C ILE A 589 -5.24 -27.04 -9.84
N THR A 590 -4.75 -28.10 -9.19
CA THR A 590 -4.56 -28.14 -7.73
C THR A 590 -3.13 -27.88 -7.28
N VAL A 591 -2.16 -27.87 -8.21
CA VAL A 591 -0.77 -27.50 -7.92
C VAL A 591 -0.61 -25.99 -7.93
N THR A 592 0.29 -25.49 -7.08
CA THR A 592 0.51 -24.05 -6.92
C THR A 592 0.88 -23.44 -8.27
N SER A 593 0.07 -22.50 -8.73
CA SER A 593 0.09 -21.98 -10.09
C SER A 593 -0.36 -20.53 -10.13
N MET A 594 0.34 -19.72 -10.92
CA MET A 594 0.19 -18.26 -10.92
C MET A 594 0.39 -17.68 -12.33
N ASP A 595 -0.05 -16.44 -12.53
CA ASP A 595 0.26 -15.63 -13.72
C ASP A 595 -0.17 -16.32 -15.05
N PRO A 596 -1.47 -16.62 -15.24
CA PRO A 596 -1.93 -17.32 -16.43
C PRO A 596 -1.87 -16.43 -17.68
N VAL A 597 -1.58 -17.01 -18.84
CA VAL A 597 -1.71 -16.39 -20.17
C VAL A 597 -2.30 -17.40 -21.16
N VAL A 598 -3.30 -16.98 -21.94
CA VAL A 598 -4.09 -17.87 -22.80
C VAL A 598 -3.56 -17.86 -24.24
N SER A 599 -3.51 -19.02 -24.89
CA SER A 599 -3.08 -19.14 -26.28
C SER A 599 -4.05 -18.44 -27.24
N PRO A 600 -3.61 -17.99 -28.43
CA PRO A 600 -4.47 -17.26 -29.37
C PRO A 600 -5.71 -18.05 -29.83
N ASP A 601 -5.63 -19.38 -29.86
CA ASP A 601 -6.73 -20.29 -30.17
C ASP A 601 -7.64 -20.62 -28.96
N GLY A 602 -7.28 -20.15 -27.76
CA GLY A 602 -7.99 -20.40 -26.51
C GLY A 602 -7.86 -21.82 -25.95
N ALA A 603 -7.04 -22.69 -26.55
CA ALA A 603 -6.97 -24.11 -26.15
C ALA A 603 -6.03 -24.37 -24.96
N LEU A 604 -4.99 -23.55 -24.81
CA LEU A 604 -3.90 -23.74 -23.85
C LEU A 604 -3.76 -22.54 -22.92
N VAL A 605 -3.28 -22.80 -21.71
CA VAL A 605 -2.91 -21.78 -20.74
C VAL A 605 -1.46 -22.02 -20.34
N ALA A 606 -0.60 -21.03 -20.57
CA ALA A 606 0.73 -21.00 -20.02
C ALA A 606 0.70 -20.27 -18.68
N PHE A 607 1.52 -20.71 -17.73
CA PHE A 607 1.49 -20.19 -16.36
C PHE A 607 2.81 -20.52 -15.66
N ARG A 608 3.02 -19.88 -14.50
CA ARG A 608 4.13 -20.21 -13.61
C ARG A 608 3.70 -21.29 -12.63
N LEU A 609 4.34 -22.44 -12.73
CA LEU A 609 4.12 -23.61 -11.89
C LEU A 609 5.14 -23.62 -10.75
N ARG A 610 4.70 -23.75 -9.50
CA ARG A 610 5.60 -23.75 -8.33
C ARG A 610 5.39 -24.99 -7.47
N ASP A 611 6.14 -26.03 -7.80
CA ASP A 611 6.07 -27.33 -7.13
C ASP A 611 6.80 -27.32 -5.78
N ASP A 612 7.86 -26.51 -5.68
CA ASP A 612 8.61 -26.24 -4.45
C ASP A 612 8.49 -24.74 -4.13
N PRO A 613 7.97 -24.35 -2.94
CA PRO A 613 7.86 -22.94 -2.54
C PRO A 613 9.19 -22.17 -2.54
N ASP A 614 10.33 -22.86 -2.47
CA ASP A 614 11.68 -22.27 -2.48
C ASP A 614 12.26 -22.07 -3.88
N THR A 615 11.56 -22.52 -4.92
CA THR A 615 11.90 -22.22 -6.31
C THR A 615 11.11 -21.02 -6.82
N ASP A 616 11.66 -20.28 -7.77
CA ASP A 616 10.93 -19.18 -8.42
C ASP A 616 9.73 -19.70 -9.26
N GLY A 617 9.65 -21.03 -9.46
CA GLY A 617 8.61 -21.77 -10.19
C GLY A 617 8.89 -21.82 -11.69
N THR A 618 8.65 -22.92 -12.37
CA THR A 618 8.96 -23.05 -13.81
C THR A 618 7.81 -22.63 -14.72
N LEU A 619 8.10 -22.33 -15.98
CA LEU A 619 7.06 -22.19 -17.00
C LEU A 619 6.39 -23.55 -17.26
N ALA A 620 5.07 -23.55 -17.29
CA ALA A 620 4.28 -24.72 -17.63
C ALA A 620 3.08 -24.36 -18.51
N VAL A 621 2.50 -25.36 -19.15
CA VAL A 621 1.35 -25.25 -20.05
C VAL A 621 0.34 -26.33 -19.70
N LEU A 622 -0.92 -25.94 -19.53
CA LEU A 622 -2.05 -26.84 -19.37
C LEU A 622 -3.08 -26.66 -20.50
N ARG A 623 -3.97 -27.64 -20.63
CA ARG A 623 -5.13 -27.58 -21.52
C ARG A 623 -6.32 -26.94 -20.78
N LEU A 624 -6.94 -25.93 -21.38
CA LEU A 624 -8.01 -25.17 -20.72
C LEU A 624 -9.29 -25.99 -20.46
N SER A 625 -9.58 -26.97 -21.33
CA SER A 625 -10.83 -27.74 -21.24
C SER A 625 -10.92 -28.59 -19.96
N ASP A 626 -9.82 -29.19 -19.55
CA ASP A 626 -9.76 -30.19 -18.47
C ASP A 626 -8.68 -29.92 -17.41
N GLY A 627 -7.88 -28.85 -17.55
CA GLY A 627 -6.83 -28.50 -16.60
C GLY A 627 -5.58 -29.37 -16.69
N ARG A 628 -5.50 -30.29 -17.65
CA ARG A 628 -4.41 -31.27 -17.71
C ARG A 628 -3.10 -30.59 -18.12
N LEU A 629 -2.04 -30.83 -17.34
CA LEU A 629 -0.69 -30.40 -17.70
C LEU A 629 -0.26 -31.03 -19.03
N VAL A 630 0.16 -30.20 -19.98
CA VAL A 630 0.60 -30.59 -21.32
C VAL A 630 2.11 -30.53 -21.41
N LYS A 631 2.74 -29.53 -20.77
CA LYS A 631 4.18 -29.35 -20.82
C LYS A 631 4.70 -28.61 -19.58
N THR A 632 5.90 -29.00 -19.16
CA THR A 632 6.70 -28.28 -18.16
C THR A 632 8.06 -28.01 -18.80
N PHE A 633 8.53 -26.78 -18.71
CA PHE A 633 9.86 -26.42 -19.21
C PHE A 633 10.91 -26.61 -18.11
N ALA A 634 12.15 -26.82 -18.52
CA ALA A 634 13.24 -26.84 -17.56
C ALA A 634 13.49 -25.40 -17.04
N PRO A 635 13.83 -25.25 -15.76
CA PRO A 635 14.26 -23.97 -15.21
C PRO A 635 15.46 -23.43 -16.03
N PRO A 636 15.52 -22.13 -16.38
CA PRO A 636 16.63 -21.61 -17.14
C PRO A 636 17.92 -21.65 -16.30
N PRO A 637 19.09 -21.90 -16.92
CA PRO A 637 20.31 -22.20 -16.19
C PRO A 637 20.88 -21.08 -15.31
N GLN A 638 20.45 -19.81 -15.46
CA GLN A 638 20.90 -18.69 -14.62
C GLN A 638 19.84 -17.56 -14.51
N GLY A 639 19.49 -17.10 -13.30
CA GLY A 639 18.56 -15.97 -13.08
C GLY A 639 17.16 -16.41 -12.65
N PRO A 640 16.28 -15.47 -12.26
CA PRO A 640 14.94 -15.81 -11.80
C PRO A 640 14.11 -16.41 -12.93
N GLU A 641 13.18 -17.27 -12.57
CA GLU A 641 12.28 -17.95 -13.50
C GLU A 641 11.35 -16.99 -14.26
N PRO A 642 10.94 -17.35 -15.48
CA PRO A 642 10.17 -16.48 -16.35
C PRO A 642 8.73 -16.26 -15.84
N HIS A 643 8.33 -15.00 -15.66
CA HIS A 643 6.90 -14.65 -15.62
C HIS A 643 6.37 -14.70 -17.07
N PRO A 644 5.44 -15.63 -17.41
CA PRO A 644 4.86 -15.66 -18.74
C PRO A 644 4.18 -14.33 -19.03
N GLY A 645 4.51 -13.74 -20.17
CA GLY A 645 3.92 -12.49 -20.63
C GLY A 645 2.85 -12.73 -21.67
N GLN A 646 3.21 -13.34 -22.80
CA GLN A 646 2.26 -13.54 -23.92
C GLN A 646 2.62 -14.76 -24.76
N TRP A 647 1.64 -15.26 -25.52
CA TRP A 647 1.87 -16.26 -26.55
C TRP A 647 2.32 -15.59 -27.84
N THR A 648 3.23 -16.27 -28.55
CA THR A 648 3.67 -15.94 -29.91
C THR A 648 3.37 -17.13 -30.81
N ALA A 649 3.52 -16.96 -32.13
CA ALA A 649 3.31 -18.05 -33.07
C ALA A 649 4.20 -19.29 -32.81
N ASP A 650 5.39 -19.09 -32.22
CA ASP A 650 6.41 -20.13 -32.02
C ASP A 650 6.71 -20.48 -30.55
N GLY A 651 6.19 -19.70 -29.59
CA GLY A 651 6.61 -19.79 -28.19
C GLY A 651 5.80 -18.98 -27.20
N ILE A 652 6.30 -18.92 -25.97
CA ILE A 652 5.76 -18.09 -24.88
C ILE A 652 6.83 -17.08 -24.49
N THR A 653 6.48 -15.80 -24.46
CA THR A 653 7.41 -14.74 -24.08
C THR A 653 7.42 -14.51 -22.58
N PHE A 654 8.53 -14.00 -22.06
CA PHE A 654 8.71 -13.65 -20.65
C PHE A 654 9.76 -12.55 -20.48
N THR A 655 9.79 -11.90 -19.33
CA THR A 655 10.82 -10.89 -19.01
C THR A 655 11.95 -11.52 -18.20
N ARG A 656 13.20 -11.12 -18.50
CA ARG A 656 14.38 -11.46 -17.69
C ARG A 656 15.15 -10.20 -17.34
N GLY A 657 15.41 -10.01 -16.05
CA GLY A 657 16.27 -8.94 -15.55
C GLY A 657 17.75 -9.36 -15.48
N SER A 658 18.64 -8.48 -15.92
CA SER A 658 20.08 -8.44 -15.61
C SER A 658 20.38 -7.23 -14.72
N GLY A 659 21.62 -7.13 -14.21
CA GLY A 659 22.03 -5.98 -13.39
C GLY A 659 21.88 -4.63 -14.09
N ASP A 660 21.91 -4.63 -15.43
CA ASP A 660 21.88 -3.42 -16.25
C ASP A 660 20.47 -3.08 -16.77
N GLY A 661 19.53 -4.02 -16.82
CA GLY A 661 18.18 -3.80 -17.36
C GLY A 661 17.35 -5.07 -17.45
N SER A 662 16.18 -5.01 -18.09
CA SER A 662 15.30 -6.15 -18.34
C SER A 662 15.01 -6.28 -19.82
N ASN A 663 14.97 -7.52 -20.30
CA ASN A 663 14.70 -7.85 -21.70
C ASN A 663 13.61 -8.90 -21.84
N VAL A 664 12.91 -8.88 -22.96
CA VAL A 664 11.92 -9.90 -23.33
C VAL A 664 12.63 -11.06 -24.01
N TRP A 665 12.28 -12.27 -23.61
CA TRP A 665 12.75 -13.54 -24.14
C TRP A 665 11.56 -14.37 -24.62
N SER A 666 11.80 -15.32 -25.52
CA SER A 666 10.81 -16.30 -25.98
C SER A 666 11.30 -17.71 -25.64
N GLN A 667 10.42 -18.51 -25.06
CA GLN A 667 10.57 -19.95 -24.85
C GLN A 667 9.84 -20.71 -25.96
N PRO A 668 10.57 -21.35 -26.90
CA PRO A 668 9.95 -22.17 -27.93
C PRO A 668 9.12 -23.32 -27.36
N LEU A 669 7.96 -23.60 -27.95
CA LEU A 669 7.05 -24.66 -27.49
C LEU A 669 7.61 -26.06 -27.65
N ASP A 670 8.60 -26.27 -28.53
CA ASP A 670 9.28 -27.55 -28.68
C ASP A 670 10.27 -27.85 -27.53
N GLY A 671 10.58 -26.87 -26.69
CA GLY A 671 11.49 -27.03 -25.54
C GLY A 671 12.95 -26.73 -25.86
N ARG A 672 13.26 -26.19 -27.04
CA ARG A 672 14.58 -25.61 -27.33
C ARG A 672 14.92 -24.49 -26.34
N PRO A 673 16.21 -24.13 -26.20
CA PRO A 673 16.62 -23.02 -25.35
C PRO A 673 15.89 -21.71 -25.69
N SER A 674 15.63 -20.90 -24.68
CA SER A 674 15.00 -19.59 -24.87
C SER A 674 15.89 -18.63 -25.66
N ARG A 675 15.25 -17.78 -26.48
CA ARG A 675 15.90 -16.74 -27.30
C ARG A 675 15.56 -15.35 -26.78
N GLN A 676 16.54 -14.47 -26.71
CA GLN A 676 16.31 -13.06 -26.37
C GLN A 676 15.69 -12.33 -27.56
N LEU A 677 14.62 -11.55 -27.34
CA LEU A 677 13.92 -10.80 -28.37
C LEU A 677 14.30 -9.31 -28.37
N THR A 678 14.56 -8.73 -27.19
CA THR A 678 14.93 -7.31 -27.05
C THR A 678 16.36 -7.16 -26.52
N HIS A 679 17.03 -6.06 -26.84
CA HIS A 679 18.39 -5.76 -26.41
C HIS A 679 18.50 -4.37 -25.76
N PHE A 680 17.65 -4.12 -24.76
CA PHE A 680 17.68 -2.90 -23.97
C PHE A 680 18.91 -2.87 -23.05
N ALA A 681 19.58 -1.71 -23.05
CA ALA A 681 20.75 -1.46 -22.21
C ALA A 681 20.39 -1.09 -20.77
N SER A 682 19.30 -0.33 -20.56
CA SER A 682 18.90 0.21 -19.25
C SER A 682 17.40 0.17 -18.97
N GLU A 683 16.59 -0.37 -19.89
CA GLU A 683 15.15 -0.40 -19.70
C GLU A 683 14.78 -1.43 -18.65
N ARG A 684 13.98 -1.06 -17.67
CA ARG A 684 13.48 -1.99 -16.65
C ARG A 684 11.99 -2.20 -16.85
N ILE A 685 11.66 -3.28 -17.54
CA ILE A 685 10.31 -3.70 -17.87
C ILE A 685 9.60 -4.23 -16.62
N LEU A 686 8.48 -3.59 -16.24
CA LEU A 686 7.59 -4.06 -15.16
C LEU A 686 6.45 -4.93 -15.70
N ARG A 687 5.86 -4.52 -16.81
CA ARG A 687 4.78 -5.17 -17.57
C ARG A 687 4.99 -4.87 -19.04
N TYR A 688 4.58 -5.77 -19.93
CA TYR A 688 4.65 -5.55 -21.37
C TYR A 688 3.57 -6.32 -22.10
N GLU A 689 3.27 -5.88 -23.31
CA GLU A 689 2.33 -6.51 -24.23
C GLU A 689 2.67 -6.07 -25.66
N TRP A 690 2.72 -7.02 -26.60
CA TRP A 690 2.89 -6.74 -28.02
C TRP A 690 1.61 -6.13 -28.60
N SER A 691 1.76 -5.20 -29.54
CA SER A 691 0.63 -4.71 -30.33
C SER A 691 -0.06 -5.87 -31.06
N PRO A 692 -1.37 -5.76 -31.37
CA PRO A 692 -2.10 -6.82 -32.06
C PRO A 692 -1.49 -7.24 -33.41
N ASP A 693 -0.77 -6.33 -34.08
CA ASP A 693 -0.03 -6.60 -35.32
C ASP A 693 1.39 -7.18 -35.12
N GLY A 694 1.85 -7.29 -33.87
CA GLY A 694 3.17 -7.77 -33.48
C GLY A 694 4.33 -6.81 -33.73
N GLN A 695 4.10 -5.60 -34.23
CA GLN A 695 5.18 -4.70 -34.69
C GLN A 695 5.77 -3.81 -33.59
N SER A 696 5.05 -3.63 -32.47
CA SER A 696 5.43 -2.73 -31.40
C SER A 696 5.28 -3.39 -30.03
N LEU A 697 6.21 -3.09 -29.13
CA LEU A 697 6.17 -3.52 -27.74
C LEU A 697 5.70 -2.37 -26.86
N LEU A 698 4.52 -2.50 -26.27
CA LEU A 698 4.05 -1.64 -25.20
C LEU A 698 4.59 -2.15 -23.88
N TYR A 699 5.19 -1.29 -23.07
CA TYR A 699 5.70 -1.71 -21.77
C TYR A 699 5.71 -0.59 -20.73
N ALA A 700 5.59 -0.99 -19.46
CA ALA A 700 5.78 -0.12 -18.32
C ALA A 700 7.26 -0.12 -17.95
N HIS A 701 7.92 1.02 -18.18
CA HIS A 701 9.29 1.28 -17.76
C HIS A 701 9.29 1.72 -16.29
N GLY A 702 9.97 0.96 -15.43
CA GLY A 702 10.05 1.22 -14.00
C GLY A 702 11.42 1.70 -13.55
N THR A 703 11.47 2.78 -12.77
CA THR A 703 12.66 3.16 -12.00
C THR A 703 12.42 2.98 -10.52
N MET A 704 13.50 2.91 -9.75
CA MET A 704 13.44 2.70 -8.31
C MET A 704 14.42 3.64 -7.64
N ASN A 705 13.92 4.51 -6.77
CA ASN A 705 14.79 5.29 -5.90
C ASN A 705 14.59 4.87 -4.45
N ASN A 706 15.64 4.34 -3.83
CA ASN A 706 15.66 3.95 -2.43
C ASN A 706 16.76 4.71 -1.69
N ASP A 707 16.37 5.58 -0.75
CA ASP A 707 17.30 6.34 0.06
C ASP A 707 16.98 6.24 1.54
N VAL A 708 18.02 6.34 2.37
CA VAL A 708 17.84 6.48 3.81
C VAL A 708 17.31 7.88 4.10
N VAL A 709 16.26 7.96 4.91
CA VAL A 709 15.72 9.22 5.42
C VAL A 709 15.69 9.20 6.94
N LEU A 710 15.95 10.36 7.54
CA LEU A 710 15.72 10.66 8.95
C LEU A 710 14.42 11.44 9.06
N ILE A 711 13.55 11.01 9.95
CA ILE A 711 12.25 11.60 10.20
C ILE A 711 12.23 12.08 11.65
N SER A 712 12.15 13.39 11.81
CA SER A 712 12.07 14.06 13.11
C SER A 712 10.66 14.63 13.33
N ASN A 713 10.34 14.94 14.59
CA ASN A 713 9.02 15.41 15.03
C ASN A 713 7.90 14.38 14.80
N MET A 714 8.15 13.11 15.11
CA MET A 714 7.09 12.10 15.13
C MET A 714 5.98 12.53 16.11
N PRO A 715 4.70 12.39 15.74
CA PRO A 715 3.58 12.57 16.67
C PRO A 715 3.77 11.65 17.87
N ARG A 716 3.33 12.09 19.06
CA ARG A 716 3.28 11.21 20.24
C ARG A 716 1.85 10.76 20.43
N VAL A 717 1.61 9.46 20.40
CA VAL A 717 0.34 8.87 20.82
C VAL A 717 0.37 8.82 22.35
N ARG A 718 -0.65 9.41 23.01
CA ARG A 718 -0.77 9.42 24.48
C ARG A 718 -1.47 8.17 24.99
#